data_AF-A0A258FPK5-F1
#
_entry.id   AF-A0A258FPK5-F1
#
_cell.length_a   1.000
_cell.length_b   1.000
_cell.length_c   1.000
_cell.angle_alpha   90.00
_cell.angle_beta   90.00
_cell.angle_gamma   90.00
#
_symmetry.space_group_name_H-M   'P 1'
#
loop_
_entity.id
_entity.type
_entity.pdbx_description
1 polymer ?
#
loop_
_entity_poly.entity_id
_entity_poly.type
_entity_poly.pdbx_seq_one_letter_code
_entity_poly.pdbx_strand_id
1 'polypeptide(L)'
;MRGAAAAPSAPEITKTTRSAPPRAGERRPGGADEDDRGRKGGALGKAVSRTKGQPQRREGRLTIQAVGGDEDSAERMRSLASVRRAREREREKRLGGGAAGDARVTREVVIPDAITVQDLAQRMATRAVDIIKFMMRQGAMLTINDILDADTAELIATDFGHTVKRVSESDVEEGFLAAADVNEDTVPRPPVVAVMGHVDHGKTSLLDALRTTDVAGGEHGGITQHIGAYQVQLESGAKVTFLDTPGHAAFSAMRARGANVTDIVVLVVAADDGVMPQTIEAIQHAKAAGAPIIVAINKMDKPEANSQRVIQELLQHEIVVESLGGETQAIEVSATKRMGLDNLIEAILLQAEVMDLRANPERSGEGVVIEAKLDKGRGPVGTVLVKRGTLRRGDIVVAGSTWGRVRALVNERNEQVLEAGPSVPVEILGMDSTPDPGEALAVVENEARAREITEYRTRVKRESSSKAPSGASLADMMAKLQAKTVRELPLVIKADVQGSAEAIVGSLDKIATDEVRARIILSGAGAITESDVLLAKGSNSPILGFNVRASKQARDLAERENVEIRYYSIIYDLLDDIKGVLSGMLSPLQRETFLGNAEVLQVFDITKVGKVAGCRVTEGTVRKGAKVRIVRENVVVLELGTLQTLKRFKDEVNEVPSGQECGMMFQGFQDIRQGDTIECFSVEMVARSL
;
A
#
# COMPACT_ATOMS: atom_id res chain seq x y z
N MET A 1 63.30 52.26 -8.15
CA MET A 1 62.82 51.95 -9.51
C MET A 1 61.31 52.21 -9.56
N ARG A 2 60.74 52.57 -10.72
CA ARG A 2 59.29 52.85 -10.87
C ARG A 2 58.63 51.72 -11.65
N GLY A 3 57.40 51.35 -11.27
CA GLY A 3 56.61 50.34 -11.98
C GLY A 3 55.75 50.94 -13.10
N ALA A 4 55.36 50.08 -14.03
CA ALA A 4 54.28 50.30 -15.00
C ALA A 4 53.69 48.94 -15.39
N ALA A 5 52.40 48.90 -15.75
CA ALA A 5 51.73 47.70 -16.27
C ALA A 5 51.34 47.93 -17.73
N ALA A 6 51.42 46.90 -18.56
CA ALA A 6 50.87 46.85 -19.91
C ALA A 6 50.64 45.40 -20.34
N ALA A 7 49.61 45.13 -21.14
CA ALA A 7 49.30 43.82 -21.69
C ALA A 7 49.29 43.86 -23.23
N PRO A 8 49.88 42.87 -23.92
CA PRO A 8 49.71 42.61 -25.35
C PRO A 8 48.77 41.40 -25.59
N SER A 9 48.23 41.10 -26.77
CA SER A 9 47.80 41.86 -27.97
C SER A 9 47.36 40.82 -29.01
N ALA A 10 46.28 41.04 -29.79
CA ALA A 10 45.79 40.03 -30.76
C ALA A 10 45.93 40.46 -32.24
N PRO A 11 46.30 39.56 -33.16
CA PRO A 11 46.08 39.65 -34.61
C PRO A 11 44.96 38.69 -35.09
N GLU A 12 43.98 39.10 -35.91
CA GLU A 12 44.00 39.19 -37.40
C GLU A 12 44.18 37.84 -38.12
N ILE A 13 43.23 37.24 -38.88
CA ILE A 13 42.29 37.65 -39.98
C ILE A 13 42.76 37.12 -41.35
N THR A 14 41.92 36.33 -42.05
CA THR A 14 41.68 36.28 -43.53
C THR A 14 40.77 35.06 -43.89
N LYS A 15 40.10 34.96 -45.06
CA LYS A 15 39.12 35.87 -45.71
C LYS A 15 38.49 35.20 -46.98
N THR A 16 37.17 35.03 -47.04
CA THR A 16 36.37 34.81 -48.28
C THR A 16 34.88 35.07 -47.98
N THR A 17 34.30 36.23 -48.33
CA THR A 17 33.47 36.52 -49.54
C THR A 17 32.20 35.66 -49.70
N ARG A 18 30.98 36.19 -49.89
CA ARG A 18 30.51 37.59 -50.16
C ARG A 18 29.00 37.77 -49.80
N SER A 19 28.55 39.03 -49.67
CA SER A 19 27.15 39.53 -49.51
C SER A 19 26.23 39.20 -50.70
N ALA A 20 24.91 38.91 -50.58
CA ALA A 20 23.73 39.72 -50.12
C ALA A 20 23.36 40.90 -51.08
N PRO A 21 22.10 41.46 -51.14
CA PRO A 21 20.96 41.35 -50.21
C PRO A 21 19.53 41.03 -50.84
N PRO A 22 18.43 41.86 -50.86
CA PRO A 22 17.19 41.49 -50.14
C PRO A 22 15.78 41.75 -50.79
N ARG A 23 14.73 41.34 -50.05
CA ARG A 23 13.34 41.90 -49.93
C ARG A 23 12.31 41.83 -51.10
N ALA A 24 11.22 41.10 -50.80
CA ALA A 24 9.78 41.46 -50.86
C ALA A 24 9.10 41.98 -52.16
N GLY A 25 7.91 41.42 -52.46
CA GLY A 25 6.90 42.01 -53.37
C GLY A 25 6.05 40.97 -54.11
N GLU A 26 4.72 41.14 -54.14
CA GLU A 26 3.82 40.34 -54.97
C GLU A 26 3.80 40.84 -56.44
N ARG A 27 3.78 39.93 -57.43
CA ARG A 27 2.86 39.99 -58.59
C ARG A 27 2.99 38.80 -59.56
N ARG A 28 1.83 38.45 -60.17
CA ARG A 28 1.65 37.68 -61.42
C ARG A 28 1.85 38.62 -62.64
N PRO A 29 1.93 38.17 -63.93
CA PRO A 29 1.31 36.95 -64.49
C PRO A 29 2.05 36.20 -65.63
N GLY A 30 1.44 35.09 -66.08
CA GLY A 30 1.67 34.47 -67.39
C GLY A 30 2.76 33.38 -67.45
N GLY A 31 2.57 32.28 -68.18
CA GLY A 31 1.32 31.81 -68.82
C GLY A 31 1.55 30.79 -69.93
N ALA A 32 0.72 29.74 -69.92
CA ALA A 32 0.62 28.65 -70.90
C ALA A 32 1.86 27.75 -71.05
N ASP A 33 1.71 26.45 -71.28
CA ASP A 33 0.74 25.39 -70.94
C ASP A 33 1.46 24.11 -71.50
N GLU A 34 1.00 22.87 -71.50
CA GLU A 34 -0.27 22.25 -71.10
C GLU A 34 -0.14 21.69 -69.64
N ASP A 35 -0.86 20.70 -69.12
CA ASP A 35 -1.77 19.69 -69.68
C ASP A 35 -3.14 19.71 -68.96
N ASP A 36 -4.12 19.03 -69.55
CA ASP A 36 -5.50 19.04 -69.04
C ASP A 36 -5.58 18.32 -67.68
N ARG A 37 -6.08 18.92 -66.59
CA ARG A 37 -7.44 19.47 -66.34
C ARG A 37 -8.52 18.39 -66.54
N GLY A 38 -9.55 18.27 -65.69
CA GLY A 38 -9.92 18.96 -64.45
C GLY A 38 -11.30 18.43 -63.97
N ARG A 39 -11.99 18.96 -62.94
CA ARG A 39 -11.66 19.96 -61.90
C ARG A 39 -12.63 19.75 -60.71
N LYS A 40 -12.28 20.28 -59.53
CA LYS A 40 -13.06 20.17 -58.27
C LYS A 40 -14.47 20.79 -58.32
N GLY A 41 -15.48 20.02 -57.90
CA GLY A 41 -16.39 20.29 -56.77
C GLY A 41 -17.43 21.43 -56.81
N GLY A 42 -18.63 21.17 -56.27
CA GLY A 42 -19.58 22.20 -55.84
C GLY A 42 -21.08 21.87 -55.98
N ALA A 43 -21.78 21.80 -54.84
CA ALA A 43 -23.21 22.10 -54.60
C ALA A 43 -24.37 21.49 -55.44
N LEU A 44 -25.35 20.90 -54.72
CA LEU A 44 -26.80 21.03 -54.88
C LEU A 44 -27.43 20.93 -56.30
N GLY A 45 -27.94 19.75 -56.69
CA GLY A 45 -28.75 19.60 -57.91
C GLY A 45 -29.61 18.32 -58.01
N LYS A 46 -30.93 18.51 -58.06
CA LYS A 46 -32.07 17.61 -58.40
C LYS A 46 -31.83 16.32 -59.22
N ALA A 47 -32.73 15.35 -58.98
CA ALA A 47 -33.38 14.42 -59.94
C ALA A 47 -32.50 13.38 -60.69
N VAL A 48 -32.61 12.06 -60.45
CA VAL A 48 -33.72 11.08 -60.71
C VAL A 48 -33.60 10.31 -62.05
N SER A 49 -33.20 9.04 -61.93
CA SER A 49 -33.64 7.85 -62.69
C SER A 49 -33.41 6.65 -61.74
N ARG A 50 -34.29 5.68 -61.42
CA ARG A 50 -35.52 5.10 -62.01
C ARG A 50 -35.28 4.44 -63.37
N THR A 51 -35.62 3.16 -63.61
CA THR A 51 -36.31 2.10 -62.81
C THR A 51 -35.87 0.72 -63.36
N LYS A 52 -36.30 -0.50 -62.96
CA LYS A 52 -37.55 -1.04 -62.36
C LYS A 52 -37.18 -2.42 -61.76
N GLY A 53 -37.37 -2.74 -60.49
CA GLY A 53 -38.62 -3.19 -59.84
C GLY A 53 -38.37 -4.56 -59.17
N GLN A 54 -39.05 -5.03 -58.11
CA GLN A 54 -40.18 -4.48 -57.32
C GLN A 54 -39.86 -4.48 -55.80
N PRO A 55 -40.58 -3.70 -54.97
CA PRO A 55 -40.36 -3.62 -53.51
C PRO A 55 -41.51 -4.17 -52.66
N GLN A 56 -41.26 -4.40 -51.37
CA GLN A 56 -42.20 -3.99 -50.31
C GLN A 56 -41.51 -3.80 -48.95
N ARG A 57 -42.12 -3.00 -48.06
CA ARG A 57 -41.59 -2.56 -46.76
C ARG A 57 -42.72 -2.52 -45.72
N ARG A 58 -42.38 -2.68 -44.44
CA ARG A 58 -43.29 -2.55 -43.28
C ARG A 58 -44.05 -1.21 -43.23
N GLU A 59 -45.35 -1.28 -42.95
CA GLU A 59 -46.17 -0.34 -42.16
C GLU A 59 -47.23 -1.19 -41.40
N GLY A 60 -47.85 -0.77 -40.28
CA GLY A 60 -47.59 0.39 -39.41
C GLY A 60 -48.65 0.56 -38.29
N ARG A 61 -48.21 0.95 -37.08
CA ARG A 61 -48.93 1.63 -35.96
C ARG A 61 -50.23 1.01 -35.34
N LEU A 62 -50.21 0.88 -34.00
CA LEU A 62 -51.15 1.39 -32.96
C LEU A 62 -52.67 1.45 -33.28
N THR A 63 -53.59 1.16 -32.34
CA THR A 63 -53.82 1.96 -31.10
C THR A 63 -54.56 1.15 -30.00
N ILE A 64 -54.95 1.79 -28.89
CA ILE A 64 -55.32 1.27 -27.56
C ILE A 64 -56.87 1.26 -27.32
N GLN A 65 -57.30 0.55 -26.26
CA GLN A 65 -58.55 0.69 -25.47
C GLN A 65 -59.83 -0.13 -25.80
N ALA A 66 -60.08 -1.13 -24.94
CA ALA A 66 -61.18 -1.21 -23.96
C ALA A 66 -62.59 -1.79 -24.28
N VAL A 67 -63.24 -2.17 -23.16
CA VAL A 67 -64.67 -2.49 -22.90
C VAL A 67 -65.29 -3.71 -23.59
N GLY A 68 -65.36 -4.81 -22.83
CA GLY A 68 -66.64 -5.33 -22.29
C GLY A 68 -67.61 -6.10 -23.19
N GLY A 69 -68.52 -6.82 -22.54
CA GLY A 69 -69.63 -7.55 -23.17
C GLY A 69 -69.45 -9.07 -23.15
N ASP A 70 -70.27 -9.75 -22.34
CA ASP A 70 -70.69 -11.12 -22.65
C ASP A 70 -71.58 -11.08 -23.90
N GLU A 71 -71.56 -12.14 -24.71
CA GLU A 71 -72.76 -12.93 -25.04
C GLU A 71 -72.43 -14.13 -25.96
N ASP A 72 -73.39 -15.03 -26.09
CA ASP A 72 -73.18 -16.42 -26.49
C ASP A 72 -73.29 -16.68 -28.01
N SER A 73 -72.75 -17.83 -28.42
CA SER A 73 -73.18 -18.60 -29.61
C SER A 73 -73.24 -17.92 -31.00
N ALA A 74 -72.16 -18.07 -31.79
CA ALA A 74 -72.25 -18.16 -33.26
C ALA A 74 -71.18 -19.11 -33.81
N GLU A 75 -71.59 -20.33 -34.19
CA GLU A 75 -70.65 -21.39 -34.57
C GLU A 75 -69.89 -21.11 -35.88
N ARG A 76 -68.55 -21.16 -35.83
CA ARG A 76 -67.73 -21.38 -37.03
C ARG A 76 -67.17 -22.79 -37.02
N MET A 77 -67.79 -23.64 -37.83
CA MET A 77 -67.51 -25.07 -37.96
C MET A 77 -66.01 -25.33 -38.25
N ARG A 78 -65.33 -26.05 -37.35
CA ARG A 78 -63.87 -26.26 -37.42
C ARG A 78 -63.49 -27.23 -38.54
N SER A 79 -62.55 -26.83 -39.39
CA SER A 79 -62.11 -27.60 -40.57
C SER A 79 -61.62 -29.02 -40.20
N LEU A 80 -62.06 -30.03 -40.95
CA LEU A 80 -61.76 -31.46 -40.67
C LEU A 80 -60.26 -31.78 -40.46
N ALA A 81 -59.36 -31.01 -41.07
CA ALA A 81 -57.91 -31.13 -40.88
C ALA A 81 -57.45 -30.85 -39.42
N SER A 82 -58.13 -29.98 -38.67
CA SER A 82 -57.81 -29.74 -37.26
C SER A 82 -58.22 -30.93 -36.38
N VAL A 83 -59.38 -31.54 -36.68
CA VAL A 83 -59.90 -32.70 -35.95
C VAL A 83 -59.05 -33.95 -36.19
N ARG A 84 -58.54 -34.16 -37.43
CA ARG A 84 -57.56 -35.21 -37.71
C ARG A 84 -56.29 -35.04 -36.86
N ARG A 85 -55.62 -33.87 -36.93
CA ARG A 85 -54.39 -33.60 -36.16
C ARG A 85 -54.60 -33.69 -34.64
N ALA A 86 -55.80 -33.39 -34.13
CA ALA A 86 -56.14 -33.56 -32.72
C ALA A 86 -56.19 -35.06 -32.34
N ARG A 87 -56.94 -35.87 -33.09
CA ARG A 87 -57.01 -37.33 -32.86
C ARG A 87 -55.68 -38.04 -33.07
N GLU A 88 -54.87 -37.56 -34.00
CA GLU A 88 -53.52 -38.07 -34.27
C GLU A 88 -52.62 -37.86 -33.05
N ARG A 89 -52.60 -36.63 -32.49
CA ARG A 89 -51.87 -36.29 -31.25
C ARG A 89 -52.41 -36.98 -30.00
N GLU A 90 -53.72 -37.23 -29.91
CA GLU A 90 -54.29 -38.07 -28.83
C GLU A 90 -53.84 -39.53 -28.95
N ARG A 91 -53.72 -40.04 -30.18
CA ARG A 91 -53.26 -41.42 -30.44
C ARG A 91 -51.77 -41.56 -30.18
N GLU A 92 -50.95 -40.57 -30.56
CA GLU A 92 -49.54 -40.46 -30.15
C GLU A 92 -49.42 -40.43 -28.62
N LYS A 93 -50.19 -39.59 -27.93
CA LYS A 93 -50.18 -39.54 -26.44
C LYS A 93 -50.66 -40.81 -25.76
N ARG A 94 -51.48 -41.64 -26.42
CA ARG A 94 -51.93 -42.94 -25.90
C ARG A 94 -51.01 -44.12 -26.26
N LEU A 95 -50.20 -44.03 -27.31
CA LEU A 95 -49.19 -45.06 -27.65
C LEU A 95 -47.78 -44.72 -27.13
N GLY A 96 -47.48 -43.45 -26.89
CA GLY A 96 -46.27 -42.97 -26.21
C GLY A 96 -46.32 -43.07 -24.68
N GLY A 97 -47.35 -43.72 -24.12
CA GLY A 97 -47.56 -43.90 -22.67
C GLY A 97 -46.66 -44.95 -22.01
N GLY A 98 -45.42 -45.11 -22.48
CA GLY A 98 -44.38 -45.90 -21.83
C GLY A 98 -43.49 -44.99 -20.99
N ALA A 99 -43.07 -45.44 -19.80
CA ALA A 99 -42.41 -44.60 -18.80
C ALA A 99 -40.99 -44.14 -19.16
N ALA A 100 -40.87 -43.19 -20.07
CA ALA A 100 -39.74 -42.27 -20.14
C ALA A 100 -39.87 -41.26 -18.98
N GLY A 101 -39.53 -41.71 -17.78
CA GLY A 101 -39.18 -40.77 -16.71
C GLY A 101 -38.03 -39.90 -17.19
N ASP A 102 -38.08 -38.60 -16.88
CA ASP A 102 -36.97 -37.69 -17.18
C ASP A 102 -35.69 -38.28 -16.58
N ALA A 103 -34.75 -38.64 -17.44
CA ALA A 103 -33.59 -39.45 -17.08
C ALA A 103 -32.60 -38.54 -16.34
N ARG A 104 -32.91 -38.29 -15.06
CA ARG A 104 -32.11 -37.47 -14.13
C ARG A 104 -30.65 -37.88 -14.29
N VAL A 105 -29.87 -37.02 -14.95
CA VAL A 105 -28.47 -37.29 -15.22
C VAL A 105 -27.77 -37.23 -13.87
N THR A 106 -27.48 -38.40 -13.31
CA THR A 106 -26.75 -38.57 -12.06
C THR A 106 -25.37 -37.96 -12.25
N ARG A 107 -25.17 -36.77 -11.68
CA ARG A 107 -23.88 -36.07 -11.70
C ARG A 107 -23.22 -36.20 -10.34
N GLU A 108 -21.90 -36.24 -10.36
CA GLU A 108 -21.11 -35.95 -9.17
C GLU A 108 -21.20 -34.44 -8.89
N VAL A 109 -21.70 -34.08 -7.72
CA VAL A 109 -21.89 -32.70 -7.28
C VAL A 109 -20.94 -32.44 -6.13
N VAL A 110 -19.94 -31.60 -6.37
CA VAL A 110 -18.96 -31.18 -5.37
C VAL A 110 -19.59 -30.14 -4.44
N ILE A 111 -19.66 -30.43 -3.15
CA ILE A 111 -20.27 -29.57 -2.12
C ILE A 111 -19.18 -29.14 -1.11
N PRO A 112 -18.89 -27.83 -1.00
CA PRO A 112 -18.07 -27.27 0.07
C PRO A 112 -18.90 -27.04 1.35
N ASP A 113 -18.23 -26.75 2.46
CA ASP A 113 -18.88 -26.56 3.79
C ASP A 113 -19.96 -25.47 3.81
N ALA A 114 -19.86 -24.47 2.93
CA ALA A 114 -20.89 -23.44 2.71
C ALA A 114 -21.08 -23.12 1.21
N ILE A 115 -22.32 -23.20 0.70
CA ILE A 115 -22.69 -22.97 -0.71
C ILE A 115 -24.00 -22.19 -0.84
N THR A 116 -24.14 -21.32 -1.86
CA THR A 116 -25.43 -20.62 -2.07
C THR A 116 -26.46 -21.51 -2.77
N VAL A 117 -27.75 -21.20 -2.57
CA VAL A 117 -28.85 -21.86 -3.32
C VAL A 117 -28.69 -21.72 -4.84
N GLN A 118 -28.14 -20.59 -5.32
CA GLN A 118 -27.82 -20.40 -6.74
C GLN A 118 -26.70 -21.31 -7.23
N ASP A 119 -25.59 -21.39 -6.48
CA ASP A 119 -24.42 -22.18 -6.89
C ASP A 119 -24.70 -23.68 -6.82
N LEU A 120 -25.44 -24.14 -5.81
CA LEU A 120 -25.88 -25.53 -5.69
C LEU A 120 -26.77 -25.91 -6.88
N ALA A 121 -27.73 -25.05 -7.26
CA ALA A 121 -28.54 -25.25 -8.45
C ALA A 121 -27.70 -25.30 -9.74
N GLN A 122 -26.67 -24.46 -9.85
CA GLN A 122 -25.77 -24.45 -11.01
C GLN A 122 -24.89 -25.70 -11.07
N ARG A 123 -24.33 -26.18 -9.95
CA ARG A 123 -23.54 -27.42 -9.87
C ARG A 123 -24.40 -28.65 -10.18
N MET A 124 -25.65 -28.69 -9.72
CA MET A 124 -26.64 -29.74 -10.06
C MET A 124 -27.21 -29.59 -11.49
N ALA A 125 -27.06 -28.42 -12.12
CA ALA A 125 -27.77 -27.98 -13.33
C ALA A 125 -29.32 -28.06 -13.23
N THR A 126 -29.85 -27.83 -12.03
CA THR A 126 -31.28 -27.65 -11.77
C THR A 126 -31.63 -26.15 -11.74
N ARG A 127 -32.90 -25.81 -11.54
CA ARG A 127 -33.33 -24.41 -11.36
C ARG A 127 -33.37 -24.10 -9.87
N ALA A 128 -32.76 -22.99 -9.43
CA ALA A 128 -32.79 -22.54 -8.03
C ALA A 128 -34.24 -22.44 -7.49
N VAL A 129 -35.19 -22.02 -8.33
CA VAL A 129 -36.63 -21.98 -8.01
C VAL A 129 -37.20 -23.34 -7.57
N ASP A 130 -36.65 -24.45 -8.07
CA ASP A 130 -37.12 -25.80 -7.74
C ASP A 130 -36.44 -26.35 -6.47
N ILE A 131 -35.21 -25.92 -6.15
CA ILE A 131 -34.60 -26.12 -4.82
C ILE A 131 -35.36 -25.32 -3.76
N ILE A 132 -35.70 -24.05 -4.02
CA ILE A 132 -36.47 -23.23 -3.08
C ILE A 132 -37.86 -23.85 -2.81
N LYS A 133 -38.53 -24.41 -3.83
CA LYS A 133 -39.77 -25.19 -3.65
C LYS A 133 -39.59 -26.47 -2.83
N PHE A 134 -38.43 -27.10 -2.91
CA PHE A 134 -38.12 -28.29 -2.12
C PHE A 134 -37.97 -27.92 -0.63
N MET A 135 -37.16 -26.91 -0.32
CA MET A 135 -36.96 -26.43 1.05
C MET A 135 -38.26 -25.88 1.68
N MET A 136 -39.09 -25.18 0.90
CA MET A 136 -40.43 -24.74 1.37
C MET A 136 -41.36 -25.91 1.74
N ARG A 137 -41.16 -27.12 1.20
CA ARG A 137 -41.91 -28.32 1.62
C ARG A 137 -41.36 -28.95 2.90
N GLN A 138 -40.08 -28.77 3.17
CA GLN A 138 -39.42 -29.18 4.42
C GLN A 138 -39.58 -28.14 5.55
N GLY A 139 -40.21 -26.99 5.27
CA GLY A 139 -40.54 -25.94 6.24
C GLY A 139 -39.54 -24.77 6.30
N ALA A 140 -38.46 -24.81 5.51
CA ALA A 140 -37.48 -23.74 5.42
C ALA A 140 -37.80 -22.81 4.23
N MET A 141 -37.95 -21.51 4.49
CA MET A 141 -38.01 -20.49 3.42
C MET A 141 -36.60 -19.95 3.17
N LEU A 142 -36.15 -20.04 1.92
CA LEU A 142 -34.84 -19.54 1.48
C LEU A 142 -34.99 -18.69 0.21
N THR A 143 -34.11 -17.69 0.05
CA THR A 143 -33.94 -16.91 -1.17
C THR A 143 -32.88 -17.54 -2.10
N ILE A 144 -32.71 -16.98 -3.30
CA ILE A 144 -31.71 -17.44 -4.29
C ILE A 144 -30.27 -17.24 -3.79
N ASN A 145 -30.05 -16.23 -2.94
CA ASN A 145 -28.73 -15.82 -2.45
C ASN A 145 -28.40 -16.37 -1.06
N ASP A 146 -29.31 -17.14 -0.45
CA ASP A 146 -29.11 -17.65 0.91
C ASP A 146 -28.04 -18.75 0.89
N ILE A 147 -27.29 -18.82 1.99
CA ILE A 147 -26.19 -19.77 2.18
C ILE A 147 -26.74 -21.03 2.86
N LEU A 148 -26.37 -22.18 2.31
CA LEU A 148 -26.60 -23.52 2.85
C LEU A 148 -25.31 -24.06 3.46
N ASP A 149 -25.44 -24.74 4.58
CA ASP A 149 -24.44 -25.67 5.13
C ASP A 149 -24.33 -26.95 4.27
N ALA A 150 -23.18 -27.64 4.35
CA ALA A 150 -22.94 -28.87 3.60
C ALA A 150 -23.94 -30.00 3.89
N ASP A 151 -24.43 -30.15 5.13
CA ASP A 151 -25.39 -31.20 5.49
C ASP A 151 -26.73 -31.00 4.76
N THR A 152 -27.23 -29.76 4.80
CA THR A 152 -28.46 -29.37 4.11
C THR A 152 -28.28 -29.38 2.58
N ALA A 153 -27.12 -28.97 2.07
CA ALA A 153 -26.81 -29.02 0.64
C ALA A 153 -26.68 -30.45 0.10
N GLU A 154 -26.07 -31.37 0.87
CA GLU A 154 -26.00 -32.80 0.53
C GLU A 154 -27.39 -33.44 0.51
N LEU A 155 -28.25 -33.11 1.49
CA LEU A 155 -29.63 -33.59 1.54
C LEU A 155 -30.38 -33.19 0.26
N ILE A 156 -30.30 -31.93 -0.15
CA ILE A 156 -30.90 -31.43 -1.41
C ILE A 156 -30.33 -32.19 -2.62
N ALA A 157 -29.01 -32.29 -2.76
CA ALA A 157 -28.40 -32.93 -3.92
C ALA A 157 -28.77 -34.43 -4.02
N THR A 158 -28.83 -35.12 -2.89
CA THR A 158 -29.20 -36.54 -2.80
C THR A 158 -30.67 -36.79 -3.16
N ASP A 159 -31.62 -35.99 -2.66
CA ASP A 159 -33.05 -36.14 -2.98
C ASP A 159 -33.37 -35.81 -4.46
N PHE A 160 -32.57 -34.91 -5.06
CA PHE A 160 -32.59 -34.66 -6.50
C PHE A 160 -31.88 -35.76 -7.31
N GLY A 161 -31.18 -36.71 -6.69
CA GLY A 161 -30.60 -37.90 -7.33
C GLY A 161 -29.19 -37.69 -7.88
N HIS A 162 -28.41 -36.80 -7.26
CA HIS A 162 -26.99 -36.59 -7.57
C HIS A 162 -26.12 -37.35 -6.57
N THR A 163 -24.93 -37.77 -7.00
CA THR A 163 -23.93 -38.33 -6.08
C THR A 163 -23.10 -37.19 -5.50
N VAL A 164 -23.10 -37.04 -4.18
CA VAL A 164 -22.40 -35.93 -3.53
C VAL A 164 -20.95 -36.30 -3.27
N LYS A 165 -20.04 -35.36 -3.55
CA LYS A 165 -18.68 -35.37 -3.06
C LYS A 165 -18.48 -34.16 -2.16
N ARG A 166 -18.37 -34.38 -0.85
CA ARG A 166 -17.89 -33.34 0.07
C ARG A 166 -16.44 -33.01 -0.23
N VAL A 167 -16.10 -31.74 -0.08
CA VAL A 167 -14.73 -31.21 -0.10
C VAL A 167 -14.68 -30.19 1.03
N SER A 168 -13.94 -30.50 2.10
CA SER A 168 -13.81 -29.59 3.24
C SER A 168 -13.09 -28.30 2.81
N GLU A 169 -13.29 -27.20 3.54
CA GLU A 169 -12.49 -25.97 3.32
C GLU A 169 -10.97 -26.23 3.50
N SER A 170 -10.60 -27.26 4.27
CA SER A 170 -9.22 -27.78 4.38
C SER A 170 -8.71 -28.41 3.07
N ASP A 171 -9.48 -29.29 2.43
CA ASP A 171 -9.09 -30.03 1.21
C ASP A 171 -8.72 -29.09 0.05
N VAL A 172 -9.34 -27.90 0.01
CA VAL A 172 -9.06 -26.85 -0.98
C VAL A 172 -7.64 -26.29 -0.84
N GLU A 173 -7.09 -26.26 0.38
CA GLU A 173 -5.73 -25.79 0.66
C GLU A 173 -4.69 -26.93 0.78
N GLU A 174 -5.08 -28.15 1.18
CA GLU A 174 -4.16 -29.31 1.21
C GLU A 174 -3.58 -29.64 -0.18
N GLY A 175 -4.26 -29.21 -1.25
CA GLY A 175 -3.78 -29.28 -2.63
C GLY A 175 -3.12 -28.00 -3.19
N PHE A 176 -2.75 -27.02 -2.36
CA PHE A 176 -2.15 -25.74 -2.81
C PHE A 176 -0.61 -25.73 -2.84
N LEU A 177 0.05 -26.45 -1.91
CA LEU A 177 1.49 -26.70 -1.93
C LEU A 177 1.68 -28.22 -2.03
N ALA A 178 2.41 -28.69 -3.04
CA ALA A 178 2.61 -30.14 -3.18
C ALA A 178 3.62 -30.63 -2.12
N ALA A 179 3.50 -31.91 -1.75
CA ALA A 179 4.26 -32.52 -0.66
C ALA A 179 5.79 -32.32 -0.76
N ALA A 180 6.49 -32.52 0.36
CA ALA A 180 7.95 -32.45 0.41
C ALA A 180 8.59 -33.36 -0.66
N ASP A 181 9.68 -32.88 -1.28
CA ASP A 181 10.36 -33.60 -2.35
C ASP A 181 10.82 -34.99 -1.90
N VAL A 182 10.63 -36.01 -2.75
CA VAL A 182 11.29 -37.30 -2.58
C VAL A 182 12.76 -37.09 -2.94
N ASN A 183 13.68 -37.41 -2.02
CA ASN A 183 15.10 -37.02 -2.11
C ASN A 183 15.81 -37.43 -3.42
N GLU A 184 15.36 -38.49 -4.09
CA GLU A 184 16.00 -39.04 -5.29
C GLU A 184 15.93 -38.10 -6.50
N ASP A 185 14.90 -37.25 -6.62
CA ASP A 185 14.71 -36.32 -7.74
C ASP A 185 15.31 -34.91 -7.49
N THR A 186 16.14 -34.75 -6.45
CA THR A 186 16.62 -33.44 -5.99
C THR A 186 18.03 -33.11 -6.50
N VAL A 187 18.19 -31.95 -7.16
CA VAL A 187 19.49 -31.46 -7.66
C VAL A 187 19.99 -30.28 -6.83
N PRO A 188 21.31 -30.05 -6.74
CA PRO A 188 21.87 -28.85 -6.12
C PRO A 188 21.35 -27.58 -6.80
N ARG A 189 20.99 -26.56 -6.00
CA ARG A 189 20.47 -25.27 -6.50
C ARG A 189 21.34 -24.09 -6.02
N PRO A 190 21.31 -22.94 -6.73
CA PRO A 190 21.98 -21.72 -6.27
C PRO A 190 21.49 -21.28 -4.88
N PRO A 191 22.36 -20.84 -3.96
CA PRO A 191 21.93 -20.20 -2.73
C PRO A 191 21.21 -18.89 -3.00
N VAL A 192 20.18 -18.61 -2.19
CA VAL A 192 19.50 -17.33 -2.13
C VAL A 192 19.97 -16.58 -0.89
N VAL A 193 20.48 -15.37 -1.07
CA VAL A 193 21.20 -14.61 -0.04
C VAL A 193 20.54 -13.26 0.22
N ALA A 194 20.07 -12.99 1.43
CA ALA A 194 19.56 -11.67 1.80
C ALA A 194 20.69 -10.79 2.33
N VAL A 195 20.78 -9.55 1.86
CA VAL A 195 21.79 -8.60 2.35
C VAL A 195 21.14 -7.57 3.27
N MET A 196 21.58 -7.56 4.52
CA MET A 196 20.96 -6.84 5.64
C MET A 196 21.98 -6.01 6.43
N GLY A 197 21.49 -5.10 7.28
CA GLY A 197 22.31 -4.16 8.06
C GLY A 197 21.77 -2.73 7.99
N HIS A 198 22.43 -1.82 8.71
CA HIS A 198 22.05 -0.42 8.84
C HIS A 198 22.00 0.36 7.50
N VAL A 199 21.40 1.54 7.53
CA VAL A 199 21.59 2.60 6.52
C VAL A 199 23.08 2.99 6.47
N ASP A 200 23.56 3.47 5.33
CA ASP A 200 24.94 3.93 5.05
C ASP A 200 26.11 2.96 5.31
N HIS A 201 25.83 1.73 5.75
CA HIS A 201 26.80 0.62 5.77
C HIS A 201 27.19 0.12 4.37
N GLY A 202 26.68 0.72 3.30
CA GLY A 202 27.09 0.44 1.92
C GLY A 202 26.56 -0.88 1.34
N LYS A 203 25.35 -1.33 1.74
CA LYS A 203 24.70 -2.53 1.19
C LYS A 203 24.55 -2.44 -0.33
N THR A 204 23.82 -1.44 -0.82
CA THR A 204 23.58 -1.20 -2.25
C THR A 204 24.91 -1.11 -3.03
N SER A 205 25.91 -0.44 -2.46
CA SER A 205 27.26 -0.33 -3.04
C SER A 205 28.00 -1.68 -3.13
N LEU A 206 27.87 -2.55 -2.12
CA LEU A 206 28.41 -3.91 -2.13
C LEU A 206 27.73 -4.74 -3.22
N LEU A 207 26.41 -4.64 -3.35
CA LEU A 207 25.62 -5.34 -4.35
C LEU A 207 25.92 -4.85 -5.78
N ASP A 208 26.07 -3.55 -5.99
CA ASP A 208 26.50 -2.95 -7.27
C ASP A 208 27.91 -3.41 -7.67
N ALA A 209 28.83 -3.50 -6.70
CA ALA A 209 30.18 -4.03 -6.93
C ALA A 209 30.16 -5.53 -7.32
N LEU A 210 29.29 -6.34 -6.67
CA LEU A 210 29.09 -7.76 -6.97
C LEU A 210 28.35 -8.01 -8.31
N ARG A 211 27.53 -7.07 -8.78
CA ARG A 211 26.75 -7.18 -10.03
C ARG A 211 27.52 -6.68 -11.27
N THR A 212 28.77 -6.27 -11.11
CA THR A 212 29.69 -5.81 -12.19
C THR A 212 29.16 -4.61 -13.01
N THR A 213 28.08 -3.95 -12.58
CA THR A 213 27.29 -3.00 -13.36
C THR A 213 26.89 -1.80 -12.53
N ASP A 214 27.11 -0.61 -13.05
CA ASP A 214 27.01 0.66 -12.32
C ASP A 214 25.57 1.20 -12.30
N VAL A 215 24.77 0.76 -11.31
CA VAL A 215 23.36 1.18 -11.14
C VAL A 215 23.19 2.31 -10.12
N ALA A 216 24.29 2.78 -9.51
CA ALA A 216 24.35 3.99 -8.70
C ALA A 216 23.85 5.27 -9.43
N GLY A 217 23.74 5.24 -10.76
CA GLY A 217 23.12 6.30 -11.56
C GLY A 217 21.57 6.24 -11.69
N GLY A 218 20.91 5.23 -11.11
CA GLY A 218 19.46 4.99 -11.29
C GLY A 218 18.57 5.49 -10.14
N GLU A 219 18.90 5.15 -8.90
CA GLU A 219 18.04 5.44 -7.74
C GLU A 219 18.13 6.91 -7.29
N HIS A 220 16.98 7.59 -7.24
CA HIS A 220 16.90 8.97 -6.78
C HIS A 220 17.18 9.05 -5.26
N GLY A 221 18.38 9.50 -4.90
CA GLY A 221 18.84 9.60 -3.51
C GLY A 221 19.80 8.49 -3.06
N GLY A 222 20.09 7.49 -3.91
CA GLY A 222 21.10 6.47 -3.63
C GLY A 222 20.78 5.51 -2.48
N ILE A 223 19.48 5.26 -2.21
CA ILE A 223 19.02 4.36 -1.15
C ILE A 223 17.99 3.35 -1.67
N THR A 224 18.26 2.06 -1.42
CA THR A 224 17.31 0.97 -1.70
C THR A 224 16.02 1.17 -0.89
N GLN A 225 14.88 1.32 -1.57
CA GLN A 225 13.54 1.52 -0.94
C GLN A 225 12.50 0.43 -1.29
N HIS A 226 12.90 -0.61 -2.03
CA HIS A 226 12.10 -1.77 -2.43
C HIS A 226 12.95 -3.05 -2.32
N ILE A 227 12.36 -4.24 -2.32
CA ILE A 227 13.17 -5.48 -2.34
C ILE A 227 13.62 -5.78 -3.78
N GLY A 228 14.92 -5.60 -4.05
CA GLY A 228 15.54 -5.98 -5.32
C GLY A 228 15.96 -7.45 -5.32
N ALA A 229 15.83 -8.14 -6.45
CA ALA A 229 16.23 -9.54 -6.59
C ALA A 229 16.99 -9.76 -7.91
N TYR A 230 18.20 -10.33 -7.85
CA TYR A 230 19.04 -10.56 -9.05
C TYR A 230 19.98 -11.75 -8.89
N GLN A 231 20.45 -12.33 -10.01
CA GLN A 231 21.37 -13.46 -10.01
C GLN A 231 22.75 -13.06 -10.55
N VAL A 232 23.79 -13.30 -9.75
CA VAL A 232 25.19 -13.23 -10.18
C VAL A 232 25.62 -14.61 -10.69
N GLN A 233 26.36 -14.63 -11.79
CA GLN A 233 27.03 -15.81 -12.30
C GLN A 233 28.54 -15.57 -12.30
N LEU A 234 29.28 -16.56 -11.83
CA LEU A 234 30.71 -16.49 -11.55
C LEU A 234 31.52 -17.14 -12.68
N GLU A 235 32.82 -16.86 -12.73
CA GLU A 235 33.72 -17.45 -13.74
C GLU A 235 33.81 -18.98 -13.62
N SER A 236 33.60 -19.52 -12.42
CA SER A 236 33.45 -20.97 -12.15
C SER A 236 32.16 -21.58 -12.71
N GLY A 237 31.24 -20.79 -13.26
CA GLY A 237 29.91 -21.20 -13.69
C GLY A 237 28.88 -21.28 -12.58
N ALA A 238 29.30 -21.24 -11.31
CA ALA A 238 28.43 -21.19 -10.15
C ALA A 238 27.58 -19.89 -10.13
N LYS A 239 26.47 -19.94 -9.40
CA LYS A 239 25.44 -18.88 -9.36
C LYS A 239 25.04 -18.58 -7.93
N VAL A 240 24.77 -17.30 -7.65
CA VAL A 240 24.23 -16.83 -6.36
C VAL A 240 23.11 -15.85 -6.64
N THR A 241 21.96 -16.01 -5.99
CA THR A 241 20.83 -15.07 -6.10
C THR A 241 20.81 -14.17 -4.89
N PHE A 242 20.94 -12.86 -5.09
CA PHE A 242 20.91 -11.87 -4.02
C PHE A 242 19.55 -11.18 -3.92
N LEU A 243 19.07 -10.99 -2.69
CA LEU A 243 17.97 -10.10 -2.34
C LEU A 243 18.54 -8.86 -1.61
N ASP A 244 18.37 -7.67 -2.19
CA ASP A 244 18.65 -6.41 -1.50
C ASP A 244 17.48 -6.05 -0.59
N THR A 245 17.77 -5.68 0.65
CA THR A 245 16.73 -5.32 1.64
C THR A 245 16.94 -3.89 2.17
N PRO A 246 15.92 -3.01 2.11
CA PRO A 246 16.04 -1.65 2.64
C PRO A 246 16.46 -1.63 4.12
N GLY A 247 17.46 -0.80 4.44
CA GLY A 247 18.04 -0.73 5.80
C GLY A 247 17.18 0.01 6.83
N HIS A 248 16.39 0.99 6.39
CA HIS A 248 15.66 1.90 7.28
C HIS A 248 14.57 1.18 8.10
N ALA A 249 14.45 1.56 9.38
CA ALA A 249 13.47 1.07 10.35
C ALA A 249 12.00 0.99 9.87
N ALA A 250 11.58 1.83 8.91
CA ALA A 250 10.25 1.74 8.29
C ALA A 250 10.00 0.38 7.62
N PHE A 251 11.02 -0.16 6.93
CA PHE A 251 10.95 -1.37 6.11
C PHE A 251 11.19 -2.67 6.90
N SER A 252 10.87 -2.69 8.20
CA SER A 252 11.07 -3.87 9.06
C SER A 252 10.35 -5.12 8.54
N ALA A 253 9.14 -4.96 8.01
CA ALA A 253 8.39 -6.05 7.36
C ALA A 253 9.08 -6.58 6.08
N MET A 254 9.76 -5.73 5.31
CA MET A 254 10.55 -6.16 4.15
C MET A 254 11.77 -6.99 4.57
N ARG A 255 12.46 -6.62 5.66
CA ARG A 255 13.58 -7.42 6.21
C ARG A 255 13.09 -8.78 6.70
N ALA A 256 11.98 -8.83 7.43
CA ALA A 256 11.36 -10.09 7.86
C ALA A 256 10.98 -10.99 6.66
N ARG A 257 10.39 -10.42 5.60
CA ARG A 257 10.12 -11.16 4.34
C ARG A 257 11.41 -11.66 3.69
N GLY A 258 12.45 -10.83 3.64
CA GLY A 258 13.77 -11.23 3.13
C GLY A 258 14.31 -12.46 3.85
N ALA A 259 14.45 -12.39 5.18
CA ALA A 259 15.01 -13.48 5.99
C ALA A 259 14.26 -14.81 5.80
N ASN A 260 12.92 -14.79 5.80
CA ASN A 260 12.08 -15.99 5.64
C ASN A 260 12.11 -16.59 4.21
N VAL A 261 12.65 -15.86 3.24
CA VAL A 261 12.71 -16.29 1.83
C VAL A 261 14.09 -16.87 1.47
N THR A 262 15.16 -16.42 2.13
CA THR A 262 16.56 -16.74 1.79
C THR A 262 17.16 -17.89 2.57
N ASP A 263 18.17 -18.52 1.98
CA ASP A 263 18.92 -19.62 2.59
C ASP A 263 20.03 -19.10 3.52
N ILE A 264 20.64 -17.95 3.21
CA ILE A 264 21.76 -17.34 3.94
C ILE A 264 21.49 -15.84 4.11
N VAL A 265 21.91 -15.25 5.24
CA VAL A 265 21.87 -13.78 5.45
C VAL A 265 23.29 -13.21 5.53
N VAL A 266 23.62 -12.26 4.65
CA VAL A 266 24.85 -11.46 4.74
C VAL A 266 24.57 -10.19 5.54
N LEU A 267 25.19 -10.08 6.72
CA LEU A 267 25.09 -8.94 7.60
C LEU A 267 26.21 -7.94 7.32
N VAL A 268 25.88 -6.81 6.69
CA VAL A 268 26.83 -5.75 6.35
C VAL A 268 27.00 -4.80 7.53
N VAL A 269 28.18 -4.80 8.12
CA VAL A 269 28.56 -3.92 9.25
C VAL A 269 29.73 -3.05 8.83
N ALA A 270 29.62 -1.74 8.99
CA ALA A 270 30.70 -0.84 8.59
C ALA A 270 31.79 -0.75 9.69
N ALA A 271 33.05 -0.78 9.26
CA ALA A 271 34.21 -0.83 10.13
C ALA A 271 34.52 0.48 10.89
N ASP A 272 33.89 1.58 10.49
CA ASP A 272 33.92 2.89 11.15
C ASP A 272 32.76 3.05 12.16
N ASP A 273 31.54 2.71 11.75
CA ASP A 273 30.33 2.91 12.55
C ASP A 273 30.19 1.87 13.68
N GLY A 274 30.32 0.58 13.36
CA GLY A 274 30.07 -0.54 14.28
C GLY A 274 28.64 -1.11 14.24
N VAL A 275 28.22 -1.77 15.30
CA VAL A 275 26.90 -2.42 15.39
C VAL A 275 25.82 -1.40 15.80
N MET A 276 24.99 -1.01 14.83
CA MET A 276 23.90 -0.04 15.00
C MET A 276 22.54 -0.73 15.24
N PRO A 277 21.50 -0.02 15.75
CA PRO A 277 20.21 -0.63 16.11
C PRO A 277 19.51 -1.41 14.99
N GLN A 278 19.64 -0.97 13.73
CA GLN A 278 19.08 -1.70 12.57
C GLN A 278 19.89 -2.96 12.22
N THR A 279 21.18 -3.01 12.59
CA THR A 279 22.00 -4.24 12.53
C THR A 279 21.50 -5.23 13.57
N ILE A 280 21.17 -4.78 14.79
CA ILE A 280 20.58 -5.63 15.85
C ILE A 280 19.21 -6.17 15.40
N GLU A 281 18.37 -5.34 14.78
CA GLU A 281 17.10 -5.77 14.19
C GLU A 281 17.29 -6.82 13.08
N ALA A 282 18.28 -6.65 12.20
CA ALA A 282 18.62 -7.63 11.18
C ALA A 282 19.10 -8.98 11.76
N ILE A 283 19.90 -8.95 12.83
CA ILE A 283 20.31 -10.17 13.56
C ILE A 283 19.08 -10.90 14.13
N GLN A 284 18.11 -10.16 14.67
CA GLN A 284 16.87 -10.73 15.19
C GLN A 284 16.02 -11.39 14.10
N HIS A 285 15.86 -10.75 12.93
CA HIS A 285 15.14 -11.35 11.79
C HIS A 285 15.83 -12.60 11.26
N ALA A 286 17.16 -12.58 11.11
CA ALA A 286 17.93 -13.74 10.65
C ALA A 286 17.82 -14.93 11.61
N LYS A 287 17.99 -14.69 12.92
CA LYS A 287 17.78 -15.71 13.98
C LYS A 287 16.34 -16.24 14.00
N ALA A 288 15.34 -15.38 13.82
CA ALA A 288 13.93 -15.79 13.80
C ALA A 288 13.56 -16.63 12.58
N ALA A 289 14.20 -16.39 11.43
CA ALA A 289 14.07 -17.22 10.23
C ALA A 289 14.89 -18.52 10.29
N GLY A 290 15.83 -18.64 11.23
CA GLY A 290 16.77 -19.77 11.33
C GLY A 290 17.86 -19.78 10.26
N ALA A 291 18.08 -18.65 9.56
CA ALA A 291 19.05 -18.56 8.48
C ALA A 291 20.47 -18.29 9.02
N PRO A 292 21.51 -19.04 8.59
CA PRO A 292 22.90 -18.77 8.96
C PRO A 292 23.35 -17.40 8.50
N ILE A 293 24.18 -16.76 9.32
CA ILE A 293 24.68 -15.39 9.12
C ILE A 293 26.13 -15.46 8.66
N ILE A 294 26.47 -14.69 7.61
CA ILE A 294 27.84 -14.35 7.23
C ILE A 294 28.02 -12.85 7.44
N VAL A 295 29.07 -12.43 8.13
CA VAL A 295 29.33 -11.01 8.40
C VAL A 295 30.26 -10.42 7.34
N ALA A 296 29.81 -9.38 6.67
CA ALA A 296 30.63 -8.58 5.74
C ALA A 296 31.03 -7.27 6.43
N ILE A 297 32.28 -7.18 6.87
CA ILE A 297 32.84 -5.98 7.51
C ILE A 297 33.27 -5.01 6.41
N ASN A 298 32.42 -4.03 6.11
CA ASN A 298 32.57 -3.12 4.96
C ASN A 298 33.30 -1.81 5.33
N LYS A 299 33.64 -1.03 4.30
CA LYS A 299 34.43 0.22 4.38
C LYS A 299 35.87 0.05 4.89
N MET A 300 36.46 -1.15 4.77
CA MET A 300 37.87 -1.42 5.16
C MET A 300 38.92 -0.62 4.36
N ASP A 301 38.48 0.17 3.38
CA ASP A 301 39.29 1.14 2.64
C ASP A 301 39.61 2.43 3.40
N LYS A 302 38.91 2.72 4.52
CA LYS A 302 39.06 3.91 5.36
C LYS A 302 40.20 3.78 6.38
N PRO A 303 40.91 4.89 6.72
CA PRO A 303 41.94 4.87 7.76
C PRO A 303 41.39 4.68 9.19
N GLU A 304 40.11 5.00 9.43
CA GLU A 304 39.42 4.78 10.71
C GLU A 304 38.80 3.37 10.88
N ALA A 305 38.92 2.49 9.88
CA ALA A 305 38.33 1.16 9.89
C ALA A 305 38.92 0.23 10.97
N ASN A 306 38.07 -0.41 11.77
CA ASN A 306 38.48 -1.34 12.82
C ASN A 306 37.56 -2.58 12.90
N SER A 307 37.95 -3.65 12.21
CA SER A 307 37.24 -4.94 12.23
C SER A 307 37.23 -5.61 13.61
N GLN A 308 38.28 -5.47 14.40
CA GLN A 308 38.34 -6.03 15.76
C GLN A 308 37.28 -5.43 16.69
N ARG A 309 36.99 -4.12 16.55
CA ARG A 309 35.89 -3.46 17.28
C ARG A 309 34.53 -4.05 16.85
N VAL A 310 34.29 -4.19 15.55
CA VAL A 310 33.05 -4.79 15.02
C VAL A 310 32.84 -6.20 15.58
N ILE A 311 33.89 -7.02 15.59
CA ILE A 311 33.86 -8.38 16.16
C ILE A 311 33.51 -8.36 17.65
N GLN A 312 34.10 -7.45 18.44
CA GLN A 312 33.80 -7.32 19.88
C GLN A 312 32.37 -6.84 20.17
N GLU A 313 31.80 -6.01 19.30
CA GLU A 313 30.39 -5.56 19.41
C GLU A 313 29.42 -6.69 19.02
N LEU A 314 29.72 -7.49 18.00
CA LEU A 314 28.89 -8.63 17.56
C LEU A 314 28.74 -9.72 18.63
N LEU A 315 29.76 -9.97 19.45
CA LEU A 315 29.70 -10.89 20.59
C LEU A 315 28.57 -10.54 21.57
N GLN A 316 28.26 -9.25 21.76
CA GLN A 316 27.21 -8.77 22.66
C GLN A 316 25.79 -9.12 22.15
N HIS A 317 25.69 -9.51 20.88
CA HIS A 317 24.46 -9.97 20.23
C HIS A 317 24.49 -11.47 19.91
N GLU A 318 25.34 -12.22 20.63
CA GLU A 318 25.53 -13.67 20.52
C GLU A 318 26.02 -14.13 19.13
N ILE A 319 26.64 -13.24 18.35
CA ILE A 319 27.31 -13.60 17.10
C ILE A 319 28.79 -13.84 17.41
N VAL A 320 29.18 -15.11 17.42
CA VAL A 320 30.56 -15.55 17.67
C VAL A 320 31.21 -15.93 16.34
N VAL A 321 32.28 -15.23 16.00
CA VAL A 321 33.01 -15.43 14.74
C VAL A 321 34.01 -16.59 14.82
N GLU A 322 34.34 -17.18 13.68
CA GLU A 322 35.29 -18.31 13.58
C GLU A 322 36.66 -18.03 14.22
N SER A 323 37.18 -16.80 14.11
CA SER A 323 38.46 -16.40 14.72
C SER A 323 38.44 -16.39 16.25
N LEU A 324 37.27 -16.55 16.87
CA LEU A 324 37.04 -16.73 18.30
C LEU A 324 36.44 -18.12 18.63
N GLY A 325 36.42 -19.05 17.66
CA GLY A 325 35.90 -20.41 17.84
C GLY A 325 34.39 -20.56 17.69
N GLY A 326 33.71 -19.59 17.07
CA GLY A 326 32.28 -19.67 16.72
C GLY A 326 32.02 -20.16 15.29
N GLU A 327 30.75 -20.15 14.89
CA GLU A 327 30.28 -20.65 13.58
C GLU A 327 30.08 -19.53 12.54
N THR A 328 30.19 -18.26 12.92
CA THR A 328 29.95 -17.14 12.00
C THR A 328 31.20 -16.78 11.20
N GLN A 329 31.16 -17.01 9.89
CA GLN A 329 32.18 -16.50 8.96
C GLN A 329 32.16 -14.96 8.95
N ALA A 330 33.33 -14.33 9.04
CA ALA A 330 33.49 -12.87 9.06
C ALA A 330 34.55 -12.42 8.04
N ILE A 331 34.10 -11.74 6.99
CA ILE A 331 34.91 -11.35 5.83
C ILE A 331 35.10 -9.84 5.80
N GLU A 332 36.36 -9.39 5.72
CA GLU A 332 36.73 -7.98 5.56
C GLU A 332 36.61 -7.56 4.08
N VAL A 333 35.80 -6.53 3.80
CA VAL A 333 35.50 -6.07 2.44
C VAL A 333 35.57 -4.55 2.28
N SER A 334 35.75 -4.11 1.04
CA SER A 334 35.45 -2.75 0.62
C SER A 334 34.70 -2.78 -0.70
N ALA A 335 33.43 -2.35 -0.68
CA ALA A 335 32.65 -2.14 -1.89
C ALA A 335 33.33 -1.14 -2.85
N THR A 336 33.85 -0.03 -2.31
CA THR A 336 34.44 1.08 -3.08
C THR A 336 35.77 0.70 -3.75
N LYS A 337 36.67 0.01 -3.04
CA LYS A 337 37.95 -0.47 -3.60
C LYS A 337 37.84 -1.86 -4.25
N ARG A 338 36.66 -2.50 -4.20
CA ARG A 338 36.40 -3.88 -4.65
C ARG A 338 37.38 -4.90 -4.03
N MET A 339 37.60 -4.78 -2.73
CA MET A 339 38.47 -5.68 -1.95
C MET A 339 37.62 -6.71 -1.20
N GLY A 340 38.08 -7.96 -1.15
CA GLY A 340 37.45 -9.05 -0.39
C GLY A 340 36.14 -9.59 -0.95
N LEU A 341 35.71 -9.12 -2.14
CA LEU A 341 34.44 -9.53 -2.75
C LEU A 341 34.45 -11.02 -3.13
N ASP A 342 35.54 -11.49 -3.73
CA ASP A 342 35.68 -12.90 -4.13
C ASP A 342 35.64 -13.83 -2.91
N ASN A 343 36.39 -13.48 -1.84
CA ASN A 343 36.37 -14.18 -0.56
C ASN A 343 34.95 -14.25 0.05
N LEU A 344 34.15 -13.18 -0.06
CA LEU A 344 32.77 -13.16 0.44
C LEU A 344 31.86 -14.10 -0.38
N ILE A 345 32.09 -14.21 -1.69
CA ILE A 345 31.36 -15.14 -2.56
C ILE A 345 31.78 -16.59 -2.26
N GLU A 346 33.08 -16.85 -2.09
CA GLU A 346 33.60 -18.17 -1.70
C GLU A 346 33.02 -18.63 -0.35
N ALA A 347 32.97 -17.72 0.64
CA ALA A 347 32.32 -17.96 1.93
C ALA A 347 30.83 -18.35 1.80
N ILE A 348 30.08 -17.65 0.94
CA ILE A 348 28.67 -17.93 0.63
C ILE A 348 28.51 -19.31 -0.04
N LEU A 349 29.38 -19.65 -1.00
CA LEU A 349 29.33 -20.93 -1.70
C LEU A 349 29.69 -22.10 -0.77
N LEU A 350 30.75 -21.96 0.03
CA LEU A 350 31.14 -22.97 1.02
C LEU A 350 30.03 -23.20 2.06
N GLN A 351 29.37 -22.13 2.52
CA GLN A 351 28.20 -22.24 3.40
C GLN A 351 27.04 -22.98 2.72
N ALA A 352 26.80 -22.73 1.43
CA ALA A 352 25.75 -23.40 0.65
C ALA A 352 26.04 -24.89 0.40
N GLU A 353 27.31 -25.27 0.23
CA GLU A 353 27.75 -26.67 0.13
C GLU A 353 27.57 -27.41 1.47
N VAL A 354 27.92 -26.78 2.60
CA VAL A 354 27.68 -27.33 3.95
C VAL A 354 26.19 -27.55 4.25
N MET A 355 25.31 -26.75 3.63
CA MET A 355 23.85 -26.87 3.77
C MET A 355 23.20 -27.89 2.80
N ASP A 356 23.94 -28.45 1.83
CA ASP A 356 23.43 -29.29 0.74
C ASP A 356 22.13 -28.74 0.12
N LEU A 357 22.18 -27.48 -0.35
CA LEU A 357 21.00 -26.79 -0.88
C LEU A 357 20.48 -27.43 -2.17
N ARG A 358 19.33 -28.09 -2.10
CA ARG A 358 18.68 -28.76 -3.24
C ARG A 358 17.25 -28.28 -3.53
N ALA A 359 16.77 -28.63 -4.72
CA ALA A 359 15.34 -28.69 -5.09
C ALA A 359 15.12 -29.67 -6.25
N ASN A 360 13.89 -30.14 -6.43
CA ASN A 360 13.45 -30.79 -7.67
C ASN A 360 13.03 -29.70 -8.69
N PRO A 361 13.57 -29.67 -9.94
CA PRO A 361 13.21 -28.70 -10.97
C PRO A 361 12.08 -29.17 -11.91
N GLU A 362 11.77 -30.47 -11.96
CA GLU A 362 10.77 -31.06 -12.86
C GLU A 362 9.33 -30.96 -12.31
N ARG A 363 9.16 -30.71 -11.01
CA ARG A 363 7.83 -30.44 -10.41
C ARG A 363 7.26 -29.09 -10.86
N SER A 364 5.96 -28.91 -10.66
CA SER A 364 5.26 -27.63 -10.86
C SER A 364 5.92 -26.50 -10.05
N GLY A 365 6.01 -25.31 -10.65
CA GLY A 365 6.65 -24.14 -10.03
C GLY A 365 5.97 -23.70 -8.73
N GLU A 366 6.75 -23.61 -7.66
CA GLU A 366 6.38 -23.04 -6.36
C GLU A 366 7.37 -21.94 -5.99
N GLY A 367 6.89 -20.84 -5.40
CA GLY A 367 7.72 -19.69 -5.07
C GLY A 367 7.08 -18.75 -4.04
N VAL A 368 7.70 -17.59 -3.85
CA VAL A 368 7.20 -16.52 -2.96
C VAL A 368 7.22 -15.20 -3.70
N VAL A 369 6.14 -14.41 -3.56
CA VAL A 369 6.07 -13.04 -4.07
C VAL A 369 7.02 -12.17 -3.25
N ILE A 370 8.04 -11.61 -3.91
CA ILE A 370 9.02 -10.70 -3.30
C ILE A 370 8.44 -9.28 -3.19
N GLU A 371 7.85 -8.80 -4.28
CA GLU A 371 7.34 -7.44 -4.44
C GLU A 371 6.29 -7.39 -5.55
N ALA A 372 5.32 -6.47 -5.49
CA ALA A 372 4.25 -6.36 -6.48
C ALA A 372 4.01 -4.90 -6.92
N LYS A 373 3.74 -4.68 -8.21
CA LYS A 373 3.57 -3.34 -8.80
C LYS A 373 2.54 -3.30 -9.93
N LEU A 374 1.97 -2.13 -10.18
CA LEU A 374 0.99 -1.90 -11.24
C LEU A 374 1.59 -1.06 -12.38
N ASP A 375 1.95 -1.73 -13.47
CA ASP A 375 2.72 -1.17 -14.58
C ASP A 375 1.80 -0.68 -15.73
N LYS A 376 2.10 0.51 -16.29
CA LYS A 376 1.27 1.23 -17.27
C LYS A 376 1.36 0.60 -18.67
N GLY A 377 0.57 -0.44 -18.88
CA GLY A 377 0.40 -1.16 -20.15
C GLY A 377 0.80 -2.62 -20.06
N ARG A 378 1.71 -2.96 -19.14
CA ARG A 378 2.01 -4.35 -18.75
C ARG A 378 0.92 -4.93 -17.83
N GLY A 379 0.31 -4.10 -16.98
CA GLY A 379 -0.75 -4.48 -16.03
C GLY A 379 -0.18 -4.82 -14.65
N PRO A 380 -0.85 -5.66 -13.86
CA PRO A 380 -0.27 -6.20 -12.62
C PRO A 380 0.97 -7.04 -12.93
N VAL A 381 2.05 -6.77 -12.19
CA VAL A 381 3.33 -7.49 -12.26
C VAL A 381 3.75 -7.85 -10.83
N GLY A 382 4.20 -9.08 -10.64
CA GLY A 382 4.80 -9.54 -9.38
C GLY A 382 6.21 -10.04 -9.63
N THR A 383 7.16 -9.58 -8.83
CA THR A 383 8.51 -10.15 -8.75
C THR A 383 8.42 -11.37 -7.83
N VAL A 384 8.78 -12.54 -8.33
CA VAL A 384 8.63 -13.82 -7.63
C VAL A 384 9.95 -14.57 -7.64
N LEU A 385 10.32 -15.15 -6.50
CA LEU A 385 11.44 -16.07 -6.41
C LEU A 385 10.91 -17.51 -6.44
N VAL A 386 11.34 -18.30 -7.42
CA VAL A 386 11.01 -19.73 -7.50
C VAL A 386 11.80 -20.48 -6.43
N LYS A 387 11.13 -21.19 -5.51
CA LYS A 387 11.76 -22.04 -4.49
C LYS A 387 11.89 -23.49 -4.94
N ARG A 388 10.90 -24.02 -5.68
CA ARG A 388 10.88 -25.41 -6.19
C ARG A 388 10.23 -25.48 -7.57
N GLY A 389 10.54 -26.54 -8.32
CA GLY A 389 10.00 -26.76 -9.65
C GLY A 389 10.48 -25.73 -10.68
N THR A 390 9.84 -25.76 -11.85
CA THR A 390 10.08 -24.79 -12.92
C THR A 390 8.78 -24.08 -13.28
N LEU A 391 8.81 -22.75 -13.25
CA LEU A 391 7.71 -21.90 -13.71
C LEU A 391 7.88 -21.62 -15.21
N ARG A 392 6.83 -21.83 -16.02
CA ARG A 392 6.86 -21.69 -17.47
C ARG A 392 5.86 -20.67 -18.01
N ARG A 393 6.15 -20.13 -19.19
CA ARG A 393 5.23 -19.24 -19.89
C ARG A 393 4.00 -20.00 -20.37
N GLY A 394 2.83 -19.59 -19.89
CA GLY A 394 1.53 -20.22 -20.18
C GLY A 394 0.86 -20.83 -18.95
N ASP A 395 1.63 -21.06 -17.88
CA ASP A 395 1.16 -21.65 -16.62
C ASP A 395 0.05 -20.81 -15.97
N ILE A 396 -0.77 -21.47 -15.17
CA ILE A 396 -1.81 -20.83 -14.36
C ILE A 396 -1.28 -20.78 -12.92
N VAL A 397 -1.15 -19.57 -12.37
CA VAL A 397 -0.57 -19.33 -11.05
C VAL A 397 -1.61 -18.78 -10.09
N VAL A 398 -1.51 -19.18 -8.82
CA VAL A 398 -2.24 -18.62 -7.69
C VAL A 398 -1.23 -18.08 -6.69
N ALA A 399 -1.40 -16.83 -6.26
CA ALA A 399 -0.64 -16.18 -5.21
C ALA A 399 -1.62 -15.58 -4.21
N GLY A 400 -1.70 -16.16 -3.01
CA GLY A 400 -2.68 -15.73 -2.00
C GLY A 400 -4.12 -15.72 -2.50
N SER A 401 -4.76 -14.55 -2.49
CA SER A 401 -6.11 -14.29 -3.02
C SER A 401 -6.17 -13.89 -4.50
N THR A 402 -5.04 -13.91 -5.21
CA THR A 402 -4.83 -13.43 -6.58
C THR A 402 -4.49 -14.59 -7.51
N TRP A 403 -4.96 -14.59 -8.76
CA TRP A 403 -4.58 -15.62 -9.74
C TRP A 403 -4.39 -15.04 -11.14
N GLY A 404 -3.82 -15.85 -12.04
CA GLY A 404 -3.83 -15.53 -13.47
C GLY A 404 -3.04 -16.50 -14.31
N ARG A 405 -2.79 -16.12 -15.56
CA ARG A 405 -2.03 -16.93 -16.51
C ARG A 405 -0.76 -16.19 -16.93
N VAL A 406 0.37 -16.87 -16.85
CA VAL A 406 1.71 -16.32 -17.17
C VAL A 406 1.79 -15.98 -18.66
N ARG A 407 1.52 -14.72 -19.02
CA ARG A 407 1.60 -14.21 -20.41
C ARG A 407 3.05 -14.07 -20.88
N ALA A 408 3.94 -13.70 -19.95
CA ALA A 408 5.38 -13.61 -20.13
C ALA A 408 6.08 -13.72 -18.76
N LEU A 409 7.33 -14.15 -18.80
CA LEU A 409 8.30 -14.12 -17.70
C LEU A 409 9.43 -13.19 -18.11
N VAL A 410 9.91 -12.35 -17.20
CA VAL A 410 10.98 -11.36 -17.47
C VAL A 410 12.03 -11.40 -16.36
N ASN A 411 13.32 -11.45 -16.72
CA ASN A 411 14.43 -11.48 -15.76
C ASN A 411 14.81 -10.08 -15.24
N GLU A 412 15.80 -10.01 -14.35
CA GLU A 412 16.30 -8.75 -13.77
C GLU A 412 16.86 -7.76 -14.80
N ARG A 413 17.18 -8.23 -16.01
CA ARG A 413 17.75 -7.47 -17.14
C ARG A 413 16.68 -6.95 -18.09
N ASN A 414 15.40 -7.16 -17.79
CA ASN A 414 14.24 -6.91 -18.63
C ASN A 414 14.17 -7.78 -19.92
N GLU A 415 14.91 -8.90 -19.95
CA GLU A 415 14.87 -9.88 -21.04
C GLU A 415 13.72 -10.88 -20.81
N GLN A 416 13.04 -11.30 -21.87
CA GLN A 416 11.97 -12.31 -21.77
C GLN A 416 12.55 -13.72 -21.72
N VAL A 417 12.20 -14.47 -20.68
CA VAL A 417 12.56 -15.89 -20.52
C VAL A 417 11.37 -16.79 -20.80
N LEU A 418 11.62 -18.03 -21.20
CA LEU A 418 10.58 -19.04 -21.46
C LEU A 418 10.20 -19.82 -20.19
N GLU A 419 11.18 -20.03 -19.32
CA GLU A 419 11.05 -20.75 -18.05
C GLU A 419 12.01 -20.18 -16.99
N ALA A 420 11.67 -20.40 -15.72
CA ALA A 420 12.47 -20.02 -14.56
C ALA A 420 12.48 -21.19 -13.55
N GLY A 421 13.66 -21.77 -13.30
CA GLY A 421 13.87 -22.86 -12.35
C GLY A 421 14.16 -22.39 -10.92
N PRO A 422 14.52 -23.31 -10.00
CA PRO A 422 14.74 -22.99 -8.59
C PRO A 422 15.82 -21.93 -8.35
N SER A 423 15.60 -21.12 -7.31
CA SER A 423 16.41 -19.94 -6.93
C SER A 423 16.49 -18.83 -7.98
N VAL A 424 15.74 -18.86 -9.08
CA VAL A 424 15.70 -17.77 -10.07
C VAL A 424 14.63 -16.73 -9.71
N PRO A 425 14.96 -15.43 -9.62
CA PRO A 425 13.99 -14.35 -9.49
C PRO A 425 13.42 -13.96 -10.87
N VAL A 426 12.10 -13.72 -10.95
CA VAL A 426 11.43 -13.42 -12.23
C VAL A 426 10.20 -12.52 -12.04
N GLU A 427 10.00 -11.55 -12.95
CA GLU A 427 8.75 -10.80 -13.07
C GLU A 427 7.70 -11.61 -13.82
N ILE A 428 6.58 -11.91 -13.16
CA ILE A 428 5.41 -12.58 -13.74
C ILE A 428 4.41 -11.53 -14.25
N LEU A 429 3.96 -11.70 -15.50
CA LEU A 429 2.96 -10.84 -16.14
C LEU A 429 1.67 -11.59 -16.48
N GLY A 430 0.53 -11.10 -15.99
CA GLY A 430 -0.80 -11.67 -16.32
C GLY A 430 -1.63 -12.20 -15.16
N MET A 431 -1.33 -11.77 -13.94
CA MET A 431 -2.26 -11.84 -12.81
C MET A 431 -3.43 -10.86 -13.02
N ASP A 432 -4.58 -11.16 -12.43
CA ASP A 432 -5.78 -10.31 -12.49
C ASP A 432 -5.64 -9.02 -11.67
N SER A 433 -4.92 -9.09 -10.56
CA SER A 433 -4.61 -8.02 -9.62
C SER A 433 -3.16 -8.13 -9.13
N THR A 434 -2.70 -7.16 -8.33
CA THR A 434 -1.40 -7.24 -7.65
C THR A 434 -1.53 -8.14 -6.42
N PRO A 435 -0.75 -9.25 -6.29
CA PRO A 435 -0.73 -10.07 -5.07
C PRO A 435 -0.06 -9.30 -3.92
N ASP A 436 -0.30 -9.73 -2.68
CA ASP A 436 0.35 -9.11 -1.52
C ASP A 436 1.78 -9.67 -1.34
N PRO A 437 2.82 -8.83 -1.12
CA PRO A 437 4.19 -9.31 -1.01
C PRO A 437 4.40 -10.22 0.21
N GLY A 438 5.10 -11.33 0.02
CA GLY A 438 5.29 -12.40 1.00
C GLY A 438 4.30 -13.56 0.85
N GLU A 439 3.24 -13.44 0.04
CA GLU A 439 2.35 -14.56 -0.25
C GLU A 439 3.08 -15.66 -1.05
N ALA A 440 2.79 -16.93 -0.72
CA ALA A 440 3.27 -18.07 -1.49
C ALA A 440 2.56 -18.14 -2.85
N LEU A 441 3.31 -18.49 -3.90
CA LEU A 441 2.83 -18.74 -5.24
C LEU A 441 2.96 -20.22 -5.59
N ALA A 442 1.93 -20.79 -6.22
CA ALA A 442 1.95 -22.13 -6.79
C ALA A 442 1.35 -22.15 -8.20
N VAL A 443 1.90 -22.98 -9.08
CA VAL A 443 1.29 -23.36 -10.36
C VAL A 443 0.18 -24.38 -10.14
N VAL A 444 -1.00 -24.16 -10.72
CA VAL A 444 -2.17 -25.05 -10.61
C VAL A 444 -2.62 -25.58 -11.97
N GLU A 445 -3.22 -26.77 -11.95
CA GLU A 445 -3.61 -27.54 -13.14
C GLU A 445 -4.56 -26.81 -14.12
N ASN A 446 -5.48 -25.97 -13.59
CA ASN A 446 -6.55 -25.38 -14.38
C ASN A 446 -7.15 -24.11 -13.73
N GLU A 447 -7.84 -23.29 -14.54
CA GLU A 447 -8.42 -22.01 -14.10
C GLU A 447 -9.62 -22.17 -13.15
N ALA A 448 -10.30 -23.33 -13.14
CA ALA A 448 -11.44 -23.54 -12.25
C ALA A 448 -10.97 -23.68 -10.80
N ARG A 449 -9.95 -24.51 -10.55
CA ARG A 449 -9.27 -24.66 -9.26
C ARG A 449 -8.58 -23.36 -8.83
N ALA A 450 -8.01 -22.60 -9.78
CA ALA A 450 -7.43 -21.28 -9.49
C ALA A 450 -8.46 -20.27 -8.94
N ARG A 451 -9.68 -20.27 -9.48
CA ARG A 451 -10.79 -19.44 -8.99
C ARG A 451 -11.36 -19.94 -7.68
N GLU A 452 -11.57 -21.25 -7.52
CA GLU A 452 -12.13 -21.82 -6.28
C GLU A 452 -11.24 -21.50 -5.07
N ILE A 453 -9.91 -21.60 -5.20
CA ILE A 453 -8.94 -21.22 -4.15
C ILE A 453 -8.97 -19.70 -3.86
N THR A 454 -9.00 -18.85 -4.90
CA THR A 454 -8.95 -17.39 -4.70
C THR A 454 -10.28 -16.79 -4.23
N GLU A 455 -11.42 -17.32 -4.67
CA GLU A 455 -12.75 -16.96 -4.16
C GLU A 455 -12.92 -17.38 -2.70
N TYR A 456 -12.47 -18.58 -2.32
CA TYR A 456 -12.42 -19.03 -0.92
C TYR A 456 -11.55 -18.11 -0.06
N ARG A 457 -10.30 -17.86 -0.44
CA ARG A 457 -9.41 -16.94 0.30
C ARG A 457 -9.95 -15.51 0.36
N THR A 458 -10.62 -15.03 -0.69
CA THR A 458 -11.30 -13.73 -0.68
C THR A 458 -12.49 -13.69 0.27
N ARG A 459 -13.25 -14.79 0.41
CA ARG A 459 -14.29 -14.95 1.45
C ARG A 459 -13.68 -14.88 2.84
N VAL A 460 -12.66 -15.71 3.13
CA VAL A 460 -11.97 -15.73 4.44
C VAL A 460 -11.36 -14.37 4.78
N LYS A 461 -10.71 -13.69 3.82
CA LYS A 461 -10.11 -12.34 3.98
C LYS A 461 -11.17 -11.24 4.19
N ARG A 462 -12.38 -11.39 3.62
CA ARG A 462 -13.54 -10.52 3.92
C ARG A 462 -14.16 -10.82 5.28
N GLU A 463 -14.21 -12.09 5.68
CA GLU A 463 -14.71 -12.46 7.00
C GLU A 463 -13.78 -12.04 8.12
N SER A 464 -12.46 -12.19 7.98
CA SER A 464 -11.49 -11.73 8.98
C SER A 464 -11.47 -10.20 9.11
N SER A 465 -11.60 -9.46 8.00
CA SER A 465 -11.68 -8.00 8.02
C SER A 465 -13.04 -7.45 8.46
N SER A 466 -14.15 -8.17 8.25
CA SER A 466 -15.46 -7.83 8.83
C SER A 466 -15.60 -8.29 10.29
N LYS A 467 -14.80 -9.28 10.73
CA LYS A 467 -14.48 -9.57 12.15
C LYS A 467 -13.53 -8.51 12.76
N ALA A 468 -13.57 -7.27 12.26
CA ALA A 468 -13.17 -6.09 13.01
C ALA A 468 -13.84 -6.14 14.41
N PRO A 469 -13.12 -5.79 15.49
CA PRO A 469 -13.40 -6.34 16.81
C PRO A 469 -14.81 -6.02 17.33
N SER A 470 -15.65 -7.06 17.39
CA SER A 470 -17.00 -7.05 17.97
C SER A 470 -17.03 -6.85 19.49
N GLY A 471 -15.87 -6.56 20.08
CA GLY A 471 -15.69 -6.11 21.47
C GLY A 471 -15.64 -4.58 21.64
N ALA A 472 -15.85 -3.78 20.60
CA ALA A 472 -16.20 -2.37 20.76
C ALA A 472 -17.71 -2.26 21.03
N SER A 473 -18.13 -2.40 22.30
CA SER A 473 -19.53 -2.22 22.65
C SER A 473 -20.00 -0.79 22.37
N LEU A 474 -21.31 -0.57 22.32
CA LEU A 474 -21.86 0.78 22.15
C LEU A 474 -21.45 1.70 23.33
N ALA A 475 -21.19 1.13 24.50
CA ALA A 475 -20.60 1.83 25.64
C ALA A 475 -19.11 2.16 25.42
N ASP A 476 -18.31 1.28 24.81
CA ASP A 476 -16.91 1.57 24.45
C ASP A 476 -16.80 2.64 23.35
N MET A 477 -17.74 2.67 22.41
CA MET A 477 -17.84 3.74 21.41
C MET A 477 -18.22 5.07 22.08
N MET A 478 -19.17 5.07 23.03
CA MET A 478 -19.48 6.27 23.83
C MET A 478 -18.30 6.70 24.71
N ALA A 479 -17.57 5.76 25.32
CA ALA A 479 -16.39 6.06 26.13
C ALA A 479 -15.25 6.65 25.29
N LYS A 480 -15.04 6.16 24.06
CA LYS A 480 -14.08 6.73 23.09
C LYS A 480 -14.53 8.05 22.47
N LEU A 481 -15.82 8.39 22.56
CA LEU A 481 -16.36 9.72 22.23
C LEU A 481 -16.33 10.71 23.41
N GLN A 482 -16.27 10.21 24.66
CA GLN A 482 -16.15 11.02 25.88
C GLN A 482 -14.69 11.25 26.31
N ALA A 483 -13.79 10.29 26.05
CA ALA A 483 -12.36 10.52 26.04
C ALA A 483 -12.02 11.59 24.99
N LYS A 484 -10.90 12.30 25.18
CA LYS A 484 -10.41 13.35 24.26
C LYS A 484 -10.61 12.94 22.81
N THR A 485 -11.35 13.75 22.05
CA THR A 485 -11.59 13.50 20.61
C THR A 485 -10.27 13.46 19.86
N VAL A 486 -9.77 12.25 19.58
CA VAL A 486 -8.52 12.03 18.85
C VAL A 486 -8.64 12.70 17.49
N ARG A 487 -7.71 13.59 17.17
CA ARG A 487 -7.74 14.34 15.90
C ARG A 487 -7.20 13.45 14.79
N GLU A 488 -8.07 13.08 13.86
CA GLU A 488 -7.72 12.26 12.71
C GLU A 488 -7.26 13.15 11.54
N LEU A 489 -6.10 12.83 10.97
CA LEU A 489 -5.69 13.30 9.64
C LEU A 489 -6.04 12.20 8.62
N PRO A 490 -7.14 12.34 7.86
CA PRO A 490 -7.50 11.36 6.82
C PRO A 490 -6.52 11.46 5.65
N LEU A 491 -6.00 10.32 5.18
CA LEU A 491 -4.98 10.23 4.13
C LEU A 491 -5.33 9.19 3.06
N VAL A 492 -4.96 9.49 1.81
CA VAL A 492 -4.93 8.52 0.70
C VAL A 492 -3.48 8.36 0.25
N ILE A 493 -3.01 7.12 0.18
CA ILE A 493 -1.61 6.78 -0.11
C ILE A 493 -1.54 5.99 -1.41
N LYS A 494 -0.61 6.36 -2.29
CA LYS A 494 -0.26 5.58 -3.49
C LYS A 494 1.25 5.45 -3.57
N ALA A 495 1.74 4.23 -3.64
CA ALA A 495 3.14 3.93 -3.90
C ALA A 495 3.30 3.31 -5.29
N ASP A 496 4.53 3.14 -5.75
CA ASP A 496 4.87 2.43 -6.98
C ASP A 496 4.77 0.91 -6.80
N VAL A 497 5.23 0.40 -5.66
CA VAL A 497 5.15 -1.01 -5.26
C VAL A 497 4.34 -1.17 -3.97
N GLN A 498 3.76 -2.36 -3.77
CA GLN A 498 2.86 -2.66 -2.66
C GLN A 498 3.61 -2.67 -1.31
N GLY A 499 4.84 -3.20 -1.25
CA GLY A 499 5.64 -3.23 -0.03
C GLY A 499 5.97 -1.84 0.53
N SER A 500 6.20 -0.85 -0.33
CA SER A 500 6.44 0.54 0.12
C SER A 500 5.16 1.20 0.63
N ALA A 501 3.99 0.86 0.08
CA ALA A 501 2.70 1.30 0.62
C ALA A 501 2.44 0.75 2.03
N GLU A 502 2.76 -0.52 2.28
CA GLU A 502 2.71 -1.15 3.62
C GLU A 502 3.69 -0.49 4.60
N ALA A 503 4.94 -0.23 4.17
CA ALA A 503 5.97 0.35 5.02
C ALA A 503 5.65 1.80 5.45
N ILE A 504 5.00 2.59 4.58
CA ILE A 504 4.51 3.92 4.93
C ILE A 504 3.37 3.80 5.96
N VAL A 505 2.38 2.93 5.71
CA VAL A 505 1.26 2.67 6.65
C VAL A 505 1.78 2.29 8.04
N GLY A 506 2.59 1.24 8.13
CA GLY A 506 3.15 0.75 9.40
C GLY A 506 4.19 1.68 10.04
N SER A 507 4.55 2.79 9.40
CA SER A 507 5.37 3.86 9.98
C SER A 507 4.51 5.02 10.46
N LEU A 508 3.44 5.38 9.75
CA LEU A 508 2.43 6.34 10.19
C LEU A 508 1.70 5.85 11.45
N ASP A 509 1.40 4.56 11.53
CA ASP A 509 0.80 3.95 12.75
C ASP A 509 1.73 4.05 13.97
N LYS A 510 3.07 4.03 13.78
CA LYS A 510 4.05 4.24 14.85
C LYS A 510 4.20 5.71 15.29
N ILE A 511 3.72 6.65 14.48
CA ILE A 511 3.71 8.10 14.79
C ILE A 511 2.39 8.51 15.48
N ALA A 512 1.38 7.63 15.48
CA ALA A 512 0.10 7.89 16.13
C ALA A 512 0.21 8.02 17.66
N THR A 513 -0.64 8.86 18.24
CA THR A 513 -0.71 9.16 19.68
C THR A 513 -2.16 9.23 20.16
N ASP A 514 -2.37 9.30 21.48
CA ASP A 514 -3.69 9.47 22.09
C ASP A 514 -4.36 10.83 21.77
N GLU A 515 -3.64 11.81 21.23
CA GLU A 515 -4.20 13.12 20.84
C GLU A 515 -4.39 13.27 19.32
N VAL A 516 -3.48 12.71 18.50
CA VAL A 516 -3.50 12.82 17.02
C VAL A 516 -3.14 11.49 16.35
N ARG A 517 -3.85 11.13 15.27
CA ARG A 517 -3.55 9.95 14.46
C ARG A 517 -3.69 10.21 12.96
N ALA A 518 -2.80 9.63 12.17
CA ALA A 518 -3.04 9.44 10.74
C ALA A 518 -4.13 8.38 10.55
N ARG A 519 -5.07 8.60 9.63
CA ARG A 519 -6.10 7.62 9.27
C ARG A 519 -6.03 7.36 7.77
N ILE A 520 -5.43 6.23 7.42
CA ILE A 520 -5.39 5.75 6.04
C ILE A 520 -6.80 5.31 5.62
N ILE A 521 -7.31 5.87 4.53
CA ILE A 521 -8.60 5.51 3.93
C ILE A 521 -8.39 4.52 2.78
N LEU A 522 -7.35 4.73 1.99
CA LEU A 522 -6.91 3.87 0.91
C LEU A 522 -5.38 3.90 0.85
N SER A 523 -4.78 2.71 0.72
CA SER A 523 -3.37 2.52 0.39
C SER A 523 -3.28 1.50 -0.75
N GLY A 524 -2.22 1.56 -1.56
CA GLY A 524 -1.94 0.54 -2.57
C GLY A 524 -0.98 0.99 -3.67
N ALA A 525 -0.50 0.02 -4.44
CA ALA A 525 0.39 0.24 -5.57
C ALA A 525 -0.27 0.92 -6.78
N GLY A 526 0.53 1.63 -7.57
CA GLY A 526 0.15 2.21 -8.86
C GLY A 526 -0.05 3.73 -8.86
N ALA A 527 -0.10 4.29 -10.07
CA ALA A 527 -0.27 5.73 -10.28
C ALA A 527 -1.65 6.25 -9.88
N ILE A 528 -1.69 7.46 -9.29
CA ILE A 528 -2.93 8.13 -8.85
C ILE A 528 -3.89 8.33 -10.03
N THR A 529 -5.14 7.89 -9.85
CA THR A 529 -6.23 7.88 -10.82
C THR A 529 -7.33 8.91 -10.50
N GLU A 530 -8.27 9.10 -11.43
CA GLU A 530 -9.45 9.95 -11.20
C GLU A 530 -10.31 9.44 -10.02
N SER A 531 -10.44 8.12 -9.87
CA SER A 531 -11.18 7.49 -8.77
C SER A 531 -10.58 7.82 -7.40
N ASP A 532 -9.25 7.88 -7.30
CA ASP A 532 -8.54 8.22 -6.07
C ASP A 532 -8.80 9.69 -5.68
N VAL A 533 -8.86 10.59 -6.67
CA VAL A 533 -9.18 12.02 -6.47
C VAL A 533 -10.65 12.22 -6.05
N LEU A 534 -11.58 11.46 -6.61
CA LEU A 534 -12.99 11.49 -6.20
C LEU A 534 -13.20 10.96 -4.77
N LEU A 535 -12.47 9.90 -4.38
CA LEU A 535 -12.46 9.38 -3.01
C LEU A 535 -11.83 10.37 -2.03
N ALA A 536 -10.69 10.98 -2.41
CA ALA A 536 -9.99 11.99 -1.61
C ALA A 536 -10.86 13.24 -1.38
N LYS A 537 -11.58 13.71 -2.41
CA LYS A 537 -12.60 14.76 -2.30
C LYS A 537 -13.72 14.37 -1.32
N GLY A 538 -14.26 13.15 -1.44
CA GLY A 538 -15.35 12.67 -0.59
C GLY A 538 -14.99 12.56 0.90
N SER A 539 -13.69 12.46 1.21
CA SER A 539 -13.15 12.36 2.57
C SER A 539 -12.38 13.59 3.06
N ASN A 540 -12.25 14.62 2.20
CA ASN A 540 -11.41 15.80 2.43
C ASN A 540 -9.99 15.45 2.89
N SER A 541 -9.35 14.52 2.18
CA SER A 541 -7.99 14.02 2.45
C SER A 541 -7.00 14.40 1.34
N PRO A 542 -5.76 14.79 1.67
CA PRO A 542 -4.71 14.92 0.68
C PRO A 542 -4.24 13.55 0.17
N ILE A 543 -3.72 13.51 -1.06
CA ILE A 543 -3.14 12.31 -1.66
C ILE A 543 -1.62 12.37 -1.57
N LEU A 544 -1.01 11.35 -0.99
CA LEU A 544 0.44 11.18 -0.91
C LEU A 544 0.90 10.19 -1.99
N GLY A 545 1.61 10.68 -3.00
CA GLY A 545 2.21 9.87 -4.06
C GLY A 545 3.68 9.58 -3.77
N PHE A 546 4.00 8.35 -3.35
CA PHE A 546 5.37 7.88 -3.16
C PHE A 546 5.90 7.24 -4.45
N ASN A 547 6.96 7.81 -5.01
CA ASN A 547 7.59 7.46 -6.31
C ASN A 547 6.66 7.41 -7.55
N VAL A 548 5.37 7.74 -7.39
CA VAL A 548 4.36 7.74 -8.46
C VAL A 548 3.97 9.15 -8.92
N ARG A 549 3.43 9.23 -10.13
CA ARG A 549 2.85 10.46 -10.69
C ARG A 549 1.40 10.22 -11.13
N ALA A 550 0.51 11.15 -10.76
CA ALA A 550 -0.89 11.15 -11.17
C ALA A 550 -1.03 11.16 -12.70
N SER A 551 -2.10 10.55 -13.22
CA SER A 551 -2.48 10.70 -14.62
C SER A 551 -2.77 12.18 -14.94
N LYS A 552 -2.72 12.57 -16.22
CA LYS A 552 -3.07 13.94 -16.61
C LYS A 552 -4.50 14.27 -16.16
N GLN A 553 -5.46 13.39 -16.44
CA GLN A 553 -6.86 13.60 -16.07
C GLN A 553 -7.06 13.69 -14.55
N ALA A 554 -6.35 12.87 -13.76
CA ALA A 554 -6.41 12.94 -12.30
C ALA A 554 -5.88 14.28 -11.77
N ARG A 555 -4.82 14.84 -12.37
CA ARG A 555 -4.30 16.17 -12.04
C ARG A 555 -5.26 17.28 -12.47
N ASP A 556 -5.71 17.25 -13.72
CA ASP A 556 -6.69 18.19 -14.27
C ASP A 556 -8.02 18.19 -13.47
N LEU A 557 -8.35 17.07 -12.80
CA LEU A 557 -9.49 16.93 -11.87
C LEU A 557 -9.16 17.46 -10.48
N ALA A 558 -8.01 17.10 -9.90
CA ALA A 558 -7.58 17.54 -8.57
C ALA A 558 -7.45 19.07 -8.47
N GLU A 559 -6.94 19.71 -9.52
CA GLU A 559 -6.85 21.18 -9.63
C GLU A 559 -8.24 21.85 -9.68
N ARG A 560 -9.27 21.20 -10.25
CA ARG A 560 -10.66 21.72 -10.28
C ARG A 560 -11.37 21.53 -8.95
N GLU A 561 -11.10 20.41 -8.30
CA GLU A 561 -11.76 19.98 -7.07
C GLU A 561 -11.02 20.42 -5.79
N ASN A 562 -9.89 21.12 -5.94
CA ASN A 562 -9.00 21.58 -4.87
C ASN A 562 -8.49 20.45 -3.95
N VAL A 563 -8.22 19.27 -4.54
CA VAL A 563 -7.60 18.14 -3.83
C VAL A 563 -6.08 18.27 -3.90
N GLU A 564 -5.42 18.39 -2.74
CA GLU A 564 -3.97 18.47 -2.67
C GLU A 564 -3.32 17.11 -2.99
N ILE A 565 -2.36 17.10 -3.93
CA ILE A 565 -1.53 15.93 -4.25
C ILE A 565 -0.07 16.29 -3.97
N ARG A 566 0.54 15.62 -3.00
CA ARG A 566 1.98 15.70 -2.72
C ARG A 566 2.73 14.53 -3.35
N TYR A 567 3.99 14.76 -3.70
CA TYR A 567 4.86 13.76 -4.34
C TYR A 567 6.16 13.65 -3.55
N TYR A 568 6.53 12.43 -3.18
CA TYR A 568 7.75 12.12 -2.43
C TYR A 568 8.54 11.04 -3.15
N SER A 569 9.87 11.12 -3.04
CA SER A 569 10.81 10.09 -3.55
C SER A 569 11.65 9.47 -2.43
N ILE A 570 11.57 10.02 -1.22
CA ILE A 570 12.25 9.56 -0.01
C ILE A 570 11.19 9.42 1.08
N ILE A 571 11.18 8.30 1.79
CA ILE A 571 10.14 8.01 2.80
C ILE A 571 10.25 8.91 4.05
N TYR A 572 11.45 9.36 4.41
CA TYR A 572 11.67 10.32 5.48
C TYR A 572 10.92 11.64 5.24
N ASP A 573 11.12 12.26 4.08
CA ASP A 573 10.45 13.51 3.68
C ASP A 573 8.92 13.43 3.85
N LEU A 574 8.33 12.29 3.49
CA LEU A 574 6.89 12.02 3.64
C LEU A 574 6.48 11.93 5.12
N LEU A 575 7.21 11.15 5.91
CA LEU A 575 6.91 10.94 7.32
C LEU A 575 7.09 12.25 8.12
N ASP A 576 8.13 13.03 7.84
CA ASP A 576 8.40 14.30 8.53
C ASP A 576 7.41 15.41 8.16
N ASP A 577 6.98 15.50 6.89
CA ASP A 577 5.88 16.41 6.47
C ASP A 577 4.60 16.10 7.27
N ILE A 578 4.22 14.81 7.34
CA ILE A 578 3.01 14.38 8.06
C ILE A 578 3.18 14.54 9.57
N LYS A 579 4.38 14.29 10.13
CA LYS A 579 4.70 14.55 11.54
C LYS A 579 4.59 16.05 11.87
N GLY A 580 4.99 16.92 10.95
CA GLY A 580 4.80 18.38 11.05
C GLY A 580 3.32 18.78 11.04
N VAL A 581 2.50 18.22 10.14
CA VAL A 581 1.05 18.46 10.11
C VAL A 581 0.38 17.96 11.39
N LEU A 582 0.67 16.73 11.83
CA LEU A 582 0.13 16.16 13.07
C LEU A 582 0.56 16.97 14.31
N SER A 583 1.80 17.47 14.34
CA SER A 583 2.26 18.40 15.39
C SER A 583 1.45 19.70 15.40
N GLY A 584 1.16 20.27 14.22
CA GLY A 584 0.28 21.43 14.08
C GLY A 584 -1.18 21.17 14.50
N MET A 585 -1.61 19.91 14.57
CA MET A 585 -2.92 19.51 15.09
C MET A 585 -2.93 19.29 16.60
N LEU A 586 -1.80 19.29 17.31
CA LEU A 586 -1.74 19.19 18.77
C LEU A 586 -2.28 20.46 19.44
N SER A 587 -2.77 20.32 20.68
CA SER A 587 -3.08 21.48 21.52
C SER A 587 -1.79 22.05 22.13
N PRO A 588 -1.53 23.37 22.07
CA PRO A 588 -0.33 23.97 22.64
C PRO A 588 -0.27 23.76 24.16
N LEU A 589 0.94 23.56 24.67
CA LEU A 589 1.19 23.38 26.10
C LEU A 589 1.17 24.76 26.77
N GLN A 590 0.23 24.97 27.70
CA GLN A 590 0.22 26.17 28.54
C GLN A 590 1.34 26.06 29.56
N ARG A 591 2.41 26.82 29.36
CA ARG A 591 3.52 26.94 30.31
C ARG A 591 3.27 28.14 31.21
N GLU A 592 3.20 27.90 32.52
CA GLU A 592 3.27 28.97 33.50
C GLU A 592 4.73 29.41 33.65
N THR A 593 5.00 30.69 33.43
CA THR A 593 6.29 31.33 33.70
C THR A 593 6.10 32.29 34.86
N PHE A 594 6.79 32.03 35.99
CA PHE A 594 6.73 32.85 37.18
C PHE A 594 7.27 34.26 36.93
N LEU A 595 6.55 35.29 37.40
CA LEU A 595 6.92 36.71 37.26
C LEU A 595 7.31 37.34 38.60
N GLY A 596 6.64 36.99 39.70
CA GLY A 596 6.93 37.54 41.03
C GLY A 596 5.86 37.23 42.08
N ASN A 597 6.19 37.50 43.34
CA ASN A 597 5.32 37.32 44.51
C ASN A 597 5.03 38.66 45.18
N ALA A 598 3.84 38.81 45.77
CA ALA A 598 3.48 39.96 46.59
C ALA A 598 2.64 39.57 47.82
N GLU A 599 2.91 40.19 48.95
CA GLU A 599 2.21 39.95 50.23
C GLU A 599 1.14 41.02 50.47
N VAL A 600 -0.08 40.62 50.86
CA VAL A 600 -1.19 41.54 51.18
C VAL A 600 -1.01 42.12 52.57
N LEU A 601 -0.52 43.36 52.64
CA LEU A 601 -0.31 44.08 53.91
C LEU A 601 -1.60 44.70 54.48
N GLN A 602 -2.54 45.13 53.63
CA GLN A 602 -3.83 45.66 54.04
C GLN A 602 -4.86 45.50 52.92
N VAL A 603 -6.15 45.34 53.25
CA VAL A 603 -7.25 45.32 52.27
C VAL A 603 -8.12 46.55 52.48
N PHE A 604 -8.35 47.31 51.40
CA PHE A 604 -9.18 48.51 51.38
C PHE A 604 -10.50 48.21 50.65
N ASP A 605 -11.64 48.62 51.21
CA ASP A 605 -12.93 48.54 50.53
C ASP A 605 -13.28 49.92 49.95
N ILE A 606 -13.39 50.03 48.63
CA ILE A 606 -13.59 51.29 47.92
C ILE A 606 -14.98 51.27 47.26
N THR A 607 -15.86 52.16 47.71
CA THR A 607 -17.22 52.25 47.16
C THR A 607 -17.21 52.47 45.65
N LYS A 608 -18.06 51.70 44.94
CA LYS A 608 -18.12 51.57 43.46
C LYS A 608 -16.94 50.86 42.77
N VAL A 609 -15.85 50.51 43.47
CA VAL A 609 -14.70 49.78 42.90
C VAL A 609 -14.58 48.38 43.48
N GLY A 610 -14.98 48.18 44.74
CA GLY A 610 -14.83 46.93 45.49
C GLY A 610 -13.53 46.88 46.28
N LYS A 611 -13.11 45.68 46.69
CA LYS A 611 -11.89 45.51 47.46
C LYS A 611 -10.63 45.66 46.61
N VAL A 612 -9.67 46.42 47.13
CA VAL A 612 -8.31 46.61 46.59
C VAL A 612 -7.32 46.14 47.64
N ALA A 613 -6.40 45.26 47.24
CA ALA A 613 -5.33 44.78 48.10
C ALA A 613 -4.15 45.76 48.06
N GLY A 614 -3.77 46.33 49.20
CA GLY A 614 -2.51 47.03 49.38
C GLY A 614 -1.41 46.02 49.65
N CYS A 615 -0.56 45.79 48.66
CA CYS A 615 0.44 44.74 48.66
C CYS A 615 1.86 45.30 48.60
N ARG A 616 2.84 44.54 49.08
CA ARG A 616 4.26 44.78 48.83
C ARG A 616 4.81 43.62 47.99
N VAL A 617 5.46 43.95 46.87
CA VAL A 617 6.11 42.93 46.02
C VAL A 617 7.34 42.42 46.77
N THR A 618 7.35 41.13 47.11
CA THR A 618 8.44 40.48 47.84
C THR A 618 9.54 40.05 46.87
N GLU A 619 9.17 39.42 45.76
CA GLU A 619 10.09 38.83 44.79
C GLU A 619 9.64 39.11 43.35
N GLY A 620 10.58 39.24 42.42
CA GLY A 620 10.29 39.45 41.00
C GLY A 620 9.58 40.78 40.68
N THR A 621 8.64 40.75 39.74
CA THR A 621 7.92 41.91 39.21
C THR A 621 6.46 41.54 38.92
N VAL A 622 5.51 42.32 39.43
CA VAL A 622 4.07 42.13 39.17
C VAL A 622 3.62 43.00 38.00
N ARG A 623 2.89 42.44 37.03
CA ARG A 623 2.40 43.11 35.82
C ARG A 623 0.87 43.21 35.77
N LYS A 624 0.36 44.34 35.25
CA LYS A 624 -1.06 44.53 34.96
C LYS A 624 -1.49 43.58 33.82
N GLY A 625 -2.63 42.90 33.98
CA GLY A 625 -3.15 41.92 33.03
C GLY A 625 -2.57 40.50 33.13
N ALA A 626 -1.58 40.28 34.02
CA ALA A 626 -1.03 38.95 34.27
C ALA A 626 -2.04 38.01 34.96
N LYS A 627 -1.75 36.71 34.91
CA LYS A 627 -2.46 35.69 35.70
C LYS A 627 -1.88 35.64 37.11
N VAL A 628 -2.75 35.35 38.07
CA VAL A 628 -2.41 35.38 39.49
C VAL A 628 -3.07 34.26 40.27
N ARG A 629 -2.33 33.70 41.22
CA ARG A 629 -2.78 32.69 42.17
C ARG A 629 -2.76 33.32 43.56
N ILE A 630 -3.80 33.11 44.36
CA ILE A 630 -3.86 33.63 45.74
C ILE A 630 -3.73 32.45 46.70
N VAL A 631 -2.75 32.54 47.59
CA VAL A 631 -2.34 31.50 48.53
C VAL A 631 -2.47 32.02 49.96
N ARG A 632 -3.12 31.26 50.84
CA ARG A 632 -3.35 31.57 52.25
C ARG A 632 -2.89 30.38 53.07
N GLU A 633 -1.95 30.58 53.99
CA GLU A 633 -1.40 29.50 54.85
C GLU A 633 -0.89 28.28 54.02
N ASN A 634 -0.30 28.56 52.85
CA ASN A 634 0.14 27.59 51.83
C ASN A 634 -0.98 26.81 51.10
N VAL A 635 -2.25 27.17 51.30
CA VAL A 635 -3.41 26.63 50.56
C VAL A 635 -3.83 27.61 49.45
N VAL A 636 -4.03 27.11 48.23
CA VAL A 636 -4.51 27.93 47.11
C VAL A 636 -6.00 28.25 47.30
N VAL A 637 -6.32 29.54 47.45
CA VAL A 637 -7.69 30.07 47.60
C VAL A 637 -8.29 30.48 46.25
N LEU A 638 -7.43 30.88 45.31
CA LEU A 638 -7.81 31.19 43.92
C LEU A 638 -6.70 30.69 42.99
N GLU A 639 -7.01 29.72 42.13
CA GLU A 639 -6.02 29.12 41.21
C GLU A 639 -5.64 30.05 40.05
N LEU A 640 -6.61 30.80 39.49
CA LEU A 640 -6.47 31.42 38.17
C LEU A 640 -7.21 32.77 38.05
N GLY A 641 -6.83 33.72 38.91
CA GLY A 641 -7.27 35.11 38.82
C GLY A 641 -6.63 35.88 37.66
N THR A 642 -7.14 37.09 37.40
CA THR A 642 -6.54 38.05 36.45
C THR A 642 -6.43 39.42 37.10
N LEU A 643 -5.24 40.03 37.07
CA LEU A 643 -4.98 41.31 37.74
C LEU A 643 -5.44 42.49 36.85
N GLN A 644 -6.56 43.10 37.21
CA GLN A 644 -7.32 44.04 36.37
C GLN A 644 -6.73 45.46 36.40
N THR A 645 -6.42 45.98 37.59
CA THR A 645 -5.69 47.25 37.73
C THR A 645 -4.57 47.13 38.76
N LEU A 646 -3.49 47.84 38.48
CA LEU A 646 -2.28 47.96 39.29
C LEU A 646 -2.02 49.45 39.46
N LYS A 647 -2.06 49.94 40.70
CA LYS A 647 -1.91 51.36 41.03
C LYS A 647 -0.77 51.56 42.01
N ARG A 648 -0.02 52.64 41.85
CA ARG A 648 0.99 53.09 42.82
C ARG A 648 0.64 54.50 43.28
N PHE A 649 0.30 54.63 44.55
CA PHE A 649 -0.34 55.82 45.14
C PHE A 649 -1.65 56.21 44.45
N LYS A 650 -1.58 57.05 43.39
CA LYS A 650 -2.76 57.52 42.63
C LYS A 650 -2.71 57.11 41.15
N ASP A 651 -1.54 56.73 40.65
CA ASP A 651 -1.28 56.53 39.23
C ASP A 651 -1.41 55.05 38.85
N GLU A 652 -1.92 54.75 37.66
CA GLU A 652 -1.89 53.39 37.12
C GLU A 652 -0.54 53.09 36.49
N VAL A 653 0.02 51.93 36.85
CA VAL A 653 1.34 51.48 36.42
C VAL A 653 1.22 50.10 35.76
N ASN A 654 2.01 49.87 34.72
CA ASN A 654 1.96 48.60 33.99
C ASN A 654 2.72 47.48 34.71
N GLU A 655 3.77 47.82 35.46
CA GLU A 655 4.56 46.87 36.25
C GLU A 655 5.11 47.50 37.54
N VAL A 656 5.33 46.67 38.56
CA VAL A 656 5.90 47.05 39.87
C VAL A 656 6.95 46.02 40.28
N PRO A 657 8.22 46.41 40.50
CA PRO A 657 9.28 45.50 40.91
C PRO A 657 9.29 45.25 42.43
N SER A 658 10.00 44.20 42.85
CA SER A 658 10.29 43.84 44.25
C SER A 658 10.73 45.04 45.11
N GLY A 659 10.34 45.00 46.38
CA GLY A 659 10.59 46.03 47.39
C GLY A 659 9.61 47.20 47.36
N GLN A 660 8.73 47.29 46.35
CA GLN A 660 7.76 48.40 46.22
C GLN A 660 6.34 48.00 46.63
N GLU A 661 5.59 49.00 47.10
CA GLU A 661 4.18 48.90 47.48
C GLU A 661 3.26 49.34 46.35
N CYS A 662 2.14 48.63 46.18
CA CYS A 662 1.13 48.90 45.15
C CYS A 662 -0.26 48.40 45.56
N GLY A 663 -1.30 49.04 45.00
CA GLY A 663 -2.68 48.59 45.08
C GLY A 663 -3.02 47.66 43.91
N MET A 664 -3.49 46.46 44.21
CA MET A 664 -3.91 45.45 43.24
C MET A 664 -5.42 45.24 43.28
N MET A 665 -6.05 45.14 42.11
CA MET A 665 -7.46 44.81 41.96
C MET A 665 -7.63 43.59 41.04
N PHE A 666 -8.46 42.64 41.46
CA PHE A 666 -8.63 41.35 40.79
C PHE A 666 -10.01 41.23 40.15
N GLN A 667 -10.07 40.66 38.95
CA GLN A 667 -11.33 40.46 38.25
C GLN A 667 -12.17 39.36 38.92
N GLY A 668 -13.31 39.73 39.51
CA GLY A 668 -14.33 38.79 40.00
C GLY A 668 -14.10 38.14 41.36
N PHE A 669 -12.97 38.40 42.05
CA PHE A 669 -12.65 37.80 43.35
C PHE A 669 -12.57 38.85 44.48
N GLN A 670 -13.15 38.54 45.66
CA GLN A 670 -13.27 39.49 46.78
C GLN A 670 -13.01 38.91 48.19
N ASP A 671 -12.72 37.61 48.38
CA ASP A 671 -12.25 37.09 49.69
C ASP A 671 -10.72 37.22 49.82
N ILE A 672 -10.24 38.45 49.71
CA ILE A 672 -8.84 38.80 49.96
C ILE A 672 -8.71 39.21 51.43
N ARG A 673 -7.66 38.75 52.09
CA ARG A 673 -7.35 38.99 53.51
C ARG A 673 -5.91 39.45 53.67
N GLN A 674 -5.64 40.07 54.83
CA GLN A 674 -4.28 40.43 55.24
C GLN A 674 -3.47 39.16 55.50
N GLY A 675 -2.23 39.10 55.00
CA GLY A 675 -1.39 37.91 55.05
C GLY A 675 -1.62 36.89 53.93
N ASP A 676 -2.49 37.17 52.96
CA ASP A 676 -2.55 36.40 51.71
C ASP A 676 -1.29 36.69 50.85
N THR A 677 -0.74 35.65 50.22
CA THR A 677 0.32 35.77 49.21
C THR A 677 -0.28 35.69 47.81
N ILE A 678 0.15 36.59 46.92
CA ILE A 678 -0.25 36.64 45.52
C ILE A 678 0.95 36.22 44.66
N GLU A 679 0.86 35.05 44.04
CA GLU A 679 1.82 34.62 43.01
C GLU A 679 1.37 35.20 41.66
N CYS A 680 2.30 35.72 40.87
CA CYS A 680 2.05 36.31 39.57
C CYS A 680 2.81 35.56 38.48
N PHE A 681 2.13 35.21 37.38
CA PHE A 681 2.68 34.40 36.30
C PHE A 681 2.14 34.82 34.92
N SER A 682 2.96 34.66 33.88
CA SER A 682 2.50 34.62 32.49
C SER A 682 2.11 33.19 32.13
N VAL A 683 1.08 33.05 31.30
CA VAL A 683 0.74 31.78 30.64
C VAL A 683 1.14 31.90 29.18
N GLU A 684 2.19 31.19 28.80
CA GLU A 684 2.73 31.16 27.45
C GLU A 684 2.26 29.88 26.76
N MET A 685 1.63 30.01 25.58
CA MET A 685 1.21 28.87 24.78
C MET A 685 2.38 28.40 23.91
N VAL A 686 3.05 27.35 24.35
CA VAL A 686 4.17 26.74 23.62
C VAL A 686 3.62 25.69 22.65
N ALA A 687 3.90 25.82 21.36
CA ALA A 687 3.55 24.80 20.38
C ALA A 687 4.27 23.48 20.70
N ARG A 688 3.57 22.35 20.56
CA ARG A 688 4.14 21.01 20.74
C ARG A 688 4.65 20.47 19.40
N SER A 689 5.67 19.63 19.46
CA SER A 689 6.15 18.80 18.34
C SER A 689 6.13 17.33 18.76
N LEU A 690 5.79 16.46 17.81
CA LEU A 690 6.01 15.00 17.90
C LEU A 690 7.49 14.66 17.64
#